data_AF-A0A1L7VQU3-F1
#
_entry.id   AF-A0A1L7VQU3-F1
#
_cell.length_a   1.000
_cell.length_b   1.000
_cell.length_c   1.000
_cell.angle_alpha   90.00
_cell.angle_beta   90.00
_cell.angle_gamma   90.00
#
_symmetry.space_group_name_H-M   'P 1'
#
loop_
_entity.id
_entity.type
_entity.pdbx_description
1 polymer ?
#
loop_
_entity_poly.entity_id
_entity_poly.type
_entity_poly.pdbx_seq_one_letter_code
_entity_poly.pdbx_strand_id
1 'polypeptide(L)'
;MSFHNLNTNPSREDRDNASFLSPIAYDDDASSLHSRSDQDTDTDDDELISRARNSRELRAHDRIVLMEEEDIDRLVTDSRQKKERERRGSGLAVPSIGKMFGRRGSSSGSRSINSSAENLVLEKRKTRRQRRQKKREKLVEHAQHGEDGELMYEMEEGGMKEGSSTGESSERDDSDELDRHHLNMIAEAKAQRRRSWRWWVFIHSLIAIGFAILILLAWKLSKNRRNRFTKANQPLVSNGTALFAPTSLIISLDGFRADFLQRGLTPTLNSFVAEGVSPKWMHPSFPSVTFPNHYTLATGLYPESHGIVSNTFWDPDMQSQFYYTHPGQSLDPKWWGGEPFWVTAEKQGVRSAVHMWPGSEAHVLHTEPSLMDKFNGKETLENKVARIMEFLDMPGFEDKTVDTGNMRPQLIAAYVPHVDSDGHKFGPNSTEIRQTINNVDSMLGQVFHGLEQRNLTDIVNVIVVSDHGMATTDISRLIQLEDLIDTDKIEHIDGWPLYGLRPKNPDDLKGLYDELKEKSKSNPNFEVYLRDVDMPERYHFSKHHRIAPLWVVPETGWAIVTKDEFNVEEGKKKNLVYHPRGLHGYDHEHPLMRAIFIARGPAFPHPANSQIEVFQNIEVYNMLCDSVGLTPNPNNGTLRLPLKPIGVHKPEDTPEEPADPPFAPKKPARPTLPEKPSHPERPTVPQKPTQPERPTVPVAPTQSAKATVSLKKPAKPSKSAAPSKDSGGKDGDSGSDSDSDSGDDDDDKDEGIWDWFTHKVEKVWHKITGDDD
;
A
#
# COMPACT_ATOMS: atom_id res chain seq x y z
N MET A 1 0.93 22.17 51.14
CA MET A 1 1.83 22.82 52.12
C MET A 1 3.20 22.16 52.00
N SER A 2 4.33 22.84 51.82
CA SER A 2 4.56 24.26 51.45
C SER A 2 5.93 24.37 50.77
N PHE A 3 6.14 25.40 49.94
CA PHE A 3 7.44 25.69 49.33
C PHE A 3 8.39 26.37 50.32
N HIS A 4 9.70 26.12 50.20
CA HIS A 4 10.65 27.15 49.75
C HIS A 4 12.06 26.60 49.47
N ASN A 5 12.68 27.09 48.39
CA ASN A 5 14.14 27.05 48.20
C ASN A 5 14.82 28.14 49.04
N LEU A 6 16.11 27.99 49.30
CA LEU A 6 17.09 29.05 49.02
C LEU A 6 18.53 28.48 48.91
N ASN A 7 19.44 29.26 48.34
CA ASN A 7 20.75 28.83 47.85
C ASN A 7 21.80 29.93 48.11
N THR A 8 22.96 29.57 48.67
CA THR A 8 24.20 30.37 48.59
C THR A 8 25.45 29.49 48.81
N ASN A 9 26.48 29.70 47.98
CA ASN A 9 27.86 29.24 48.13
C ASN A 9 28.78 30.49 48.06
N PRO A 10 30.00 30.51 48.64
CA PRO A 10 31.17 30.78 47.77
C PRO A 10 32.56 30.30 48.23
N SER A 11 33.42 30.02 47.23
CA SER A 11 34.90 30.25 47.20
C SER A 11 35.82 29.30 48.03
N ARG A 12 37.07 29.00 47.65
CA ARG A 12 37.90 29.44 46.49
C ARG A 12 39.08 28.48 46.21
N GLU A 13 39.60 28.48 44.97
CA GLU A 13 40.96 28.09 44.51
C GLU A 13 41.43 26.61 44.67
N ASP A 14 42.12 25.96 43.70
CA ASP A 14 42.38 26.28 42.28
C ASP A 14 42.86 25.03 41.47
N ARG A 15 42.90 25.13 40.13
CA ARG A 15 43.56 24.21 39.12
C ARG A 15 42.92 22.81 38.89
N ASP A 16 42.79 22.27 37.67
CA ASP A 16 43.25 22.67 36.30
C ASP A 16 42.28 22.16 35.20
N ASN A 17 42.47 22.63 33.94
CA ASN A 17 41.97 22.07 32.67
C ASN A 17 40.45 22.14 32.33
N ALA A 18 40.03 23.37 32.02
CA ALA A 18 39.08 23.79 30.98
C ALA A 18 38.31 22.74 30.12
N SER A 19 36.99 22.91 30.07
CA SER A 19 36.12 22.49 28.95
C SER A 19 35.78 23.66 28.02
N PHE A 20 35.53 23.42 26.74
CA PHE A 20 34.87 24.39 25.86
C PHE A 20 33.73 23.77 25.05
N LEU A 21 32.66 24.56 24.85
CA LEU A 21 31.44 24.17 24.15
C LEU A 21 31.19 25.07 22.93
N SER A 22 31.06 24.46 21.74
CA SER A 22 30.31 24.99 20.57
C SER A 22 30.81 26.30 19.91
N PRO A 23 30.26 26.71 18.74
CA PRO A 23 29.42 25.98 17.79
C PRO A 23 29.98 25.98 16.34
N ILE A 24 29.41 25.08 15.51
CA ILE A 24 29.15 25.18 14.06
C ILE A 24 30.10 26.06 13.21
N ALA A 25 30.89 25.40 12.37
CA ALA A 25 31.42 25.96 11.11
C ALA A 25 31.25 24.93 9.98
N TYR A 26 31.22 25.41 8.73
CA TYR A 26 31.30 24.57 7.53
C TYR A 26 32.67 23.89 7.44
N ASP A 27 32.74 22.77 6.72
CA ASP A 27 33.97 22.31 6.09
C ASP A 27 33.69 21.99 4.61
N ASP A 28 34.67 22.24 3.73
CA ASP A 28 34.55 22.20 2.27
C ASP A 28 35.46 21.11 1.71
N ASP A 29 34.91 19.90 1.44
CA ASP A 29 35.69 18.79 0.84
C ASP A 29 34.91 18.00 -0.23
N ALA A 30 34.20 18.75 -1.08
CA ALA A 30 33.43 18.22 -2.22
C ALA A 30 34.35 17.78 -3.39
N SER A 31 35.10 16.69 -3.20
CA SER A 31 35.85 16.04 -4.28
C SER A 31 34.90 15.33 -5.27
N SER A 32 35.13 15.56 -6.57
CA SER A 32 34.17 15.19 -7.62
C SER A 32 34.32 13.75 -8.11
N LEU A 33 33.29 12.93 -7.91
CA LEU A 33 33.07 11.71 -8.69
C LEU A 33 32.01 12.00 -9.77
N HIS A 34 32.37 11.72 -11.03
CA HIS A 34 31.55 12.05 -12.20
C HIS A 34 30.44 11.02 -12.44
N SER A 35 29.33 11.49 -13.01
CA SER A 35 28.32 10.59 -13.61
C SER A 35 28.93 9.79 -14.75
N ARG A 36 28.55 8.52 -14.88
CA ARG A 36 28.97 7.64 -15.99
C ARG A 36 28.04 7.77 -17.22
N SER A 37 26.97 8.55 -17.14
CA SER A 37 26.00 8.79 -18.23
C SER A 37 26.59 9.41 -19.49
N ASP A 38 27.71 10.13 -19.37
CA ASP A 38 28.25 10.99 -20.43
C ASP A 38 29.42 10.31 -21.17
N GLN A 39 29.62 8.99 -20.97
CA GLN A 39 30.65 8.21 -21.68
C GLN A 39 30.06 7.19 -22.66
N ASP A 40 28.86 6.67 -22.39
CA ASP A 40 28.23 5.65 -23.24
C ASP A 40 27.85 6.21 -24.62
N THR A 41 27.55 7.51 -24.72
CA THR A 41 27.24 8.21 -25.98
C THR A 41 28.46 8.33 -26.90
N ASP A 42 29.65 8.59 -26.36
CA ASP A 42 30.88 8.72 -27.16
C ASP A 42 31.22 7.36 -27.82
N THR A 43 30.93 6.24 -27.17
CA THR A 43 31.14 4.89 -27.73
C THR A 43 30.21 4.50 -28.87
N ASP A 44 28.94 4.92 -28.84
CA ASP A 44 28.00 4.65 -29.94
C ASP A 44 28.34 5.46 -31.20
N ASP A 45 28.76 6.73 -31.03
CA ASP A 45 29.24 7.58 -32.12
C ASP A 45 30.53 7.03 -32.75
N ASP A 46 31.51 6.57 -31.95
CA ASP A 46 32.73 5.92 -32.46
C ASP A 46 32.42 4.59 -33.19
N GLU A 47 31.46 3.78 -32.72
CA GLU A 47 31.00 2.59 -33.46
C GLU A 47 30.36 2.97 -34.81
N LEU A 48 29.55 4.04 -34.86
CA LEU A 48 28.93 4.53 -36.10
C LEU A 48 29.94 5.11 -37.09
N ILE A 49 30.93 5.87 -36.62
CA ILE A 49 32.05 6.36 -37.43
C ILE A 49 32.84 5.18 -38.04
N SER A 50 33.01 4.08 -37.29
CA SER A 50 33.66 2.87 -37.81
C SER A 50 32.85 2.14 -38.91
N ARG A 51 31.52 2.33 -38.94
CA ARG A 51 30.61 1.70 -39.91
C ARG A 51 30.41 2.52 -41.19
N ALA A 52 30.66 3.83 -41.18
CA ALA A 52 30.43 4.73 -42.31
C ALA A 52 31.40 4.43 -43.48
N ARG A 53 30.87 4.05 -44.66
CA ARG A 53 31.69 3.60 -45.80
C ARG A 53 31.97 4.69 -46.84
N ASN A 54 31.45 5.91 -46.67
CA ASN A 54 31.63 7.00 -47.62
C ASN A 54 31.63 8.38 -46.93
N SER A 55 32.54 9.28 -47.35
CA SER A 55 32.64 10.67 -46.84
C SER A 55 31.39 11.53 -47.10
N ARG A 56 30.43 11.05 -47.89
CA ARG A 56 29.10 11.67 -48.06
C ARG A 56 28.13 11.31 -46.94
N GLU A 57 28.23 10.12 -46.34
CA GLU A 57 27.37 9.67 -45.25
C GLU A 57 27.76 10.37 -43.94
N LEU A 58 29.06 10.46 -43.65
CA LEU A 58 29.60 11.17 -42.48
C LEU A 58 29.07 12.62 -42.41
N ARG A 59 29.16 13.37 -43.51
CA ARG A 59 28.63 14.74 -43.64
C ARG A 59 27.10 14.85 -43.59
N ALA A 60 26.37 13.75 -43.76
CA ALA A 60 24.93 13.71 -43.53
C ALA A 60 24.63 13.47 -42.04
N HIS A 61 25.40 12.60 -41.37
CA HIS A 61 25.33 12.35 -39.94
C HIS A 61 25.65 13.61 -39.12
N ASP A 62 26.81 14.24 -39.38
CA ASP A 62 27.23 15.52 -38.75
C ASP A 62 26.12 16.58 -38.80
N ARG A 63 25.37 16.61 -39.91
CA ARG A 63 24.28 17.57 -40.12
C ARG A 63 23.01 17.22 -39.33
N ILE A 64 22.73 15.96 -39.09
CA ILE A 64 21.57 15.52 -38.30
C ILE A 64 21.84 15.82 -36.81
N VAL A 65 23.00 15.42 -36.29
CA VAL A 65 23.41 15.69 -34.90
C VAL A 65 23.38 17.18 -34.58
N LEU A 66 23.85 18.04 -35.49
CA LEU A 66 23.79 19.50 -35.33
C LEU A 66 22.36 20.07 -35.34
N MET A 67 21.40 19.41 -35.99
CA MET A 67 19.98 19.85 -35.97
C MET A 67 19.28 19.37 -34.69
N GLU A 68 19.67 18.20 -34.16
CA GLU A 68 19.17 17.69 -32.88
C GLU A 68 19.73 18.49 -31.68
N GLU A 69 21.02 18.90 -31.69
CA GLU A 69 21.54 19.88 -30.72
C GLU A 69 20.73 21.19 -30.75
N GLU A 70 20.38 21.72 -31.93
CA GLU A 70 19.63 22.97 -32.07
C GLU A 70 18.18 22.87 -31.54
N ASP A 71 17.46 21.77 -31.80
CA ASP A 71 16.10 21.59 -31.27
C ASP A 71 16.09 21.30 -29.75
N ILE A 72 17.12 20.66 -29.19
CA ILE A 72 17.27 20.49 -27.74
C ILE A 72 17.51 21.85 -27.05
N ASP A 73 18.45 22.66 -27.54
CA ASP A 73 18.75 23.99 -26.96
C ASP A 73 17.52 24.93 -27.08
N ARG A 74 16.70 24.74 -28.11
CA ARG A 74 15.39 25.40 -28.29
C ARG A 74 14.35 24.97 -27.25
N LEU A 75 14.17 23.67 -27.01
CA LEU A 75 13.25 23.16 -25.98
C LEU A 75 13.66 23.63 -24.56
N VAL A 76 14.97 23.67 -24.28
CA VAL A 76 15.51 24.18 -23.01
C VAL A 76 15.26 25.69 -22.86
N THR A 77 15.36 26.47 -23.94
CA THR A 77 15.11 27.93 -23.88
C THR A 77 13.62 28.27 -23.80
N ASP A 78 12.73 27.59 -24.54
CA ASP A 78 11.28 27.81 -24.48
C ASP A 78 10.68 27.38 -23.14
N SER A 79 11.10 26.24 -22.58
CA SER A 79 10.65 25.79 -21.24
C SER A 79 11.07 26.78 -20.13
N ARG A 80 12.22 27.43 -20.28
CA ARG A 80 12.70 28.48 -19.36
C ARG A 80 11.90 29.79 -19.50
N GLN A 81 11.59 30.22 -20.73
CA GLN A 81 10.69 31.36 -20.95
C GLN A 81 9.29 31.12 -20.38
N LYS A 82 8.77 29.89 -20.49
CA LYS A 82 7.46 29.52 -19.91
C LYS A 82 7.44 29.71 -18.38
N LYS A 83 8.46 29.19 -17.68
CA LYS A 83 8.61 29.38 -16.22
C LYS A 83 8.79 30.85 -15.79
N GLU A 84 9.40 31.69 -16.63
CA GLU A 84 9.49 33.15 -16.37
C GLU A 84 8.16 33.89 -16.60
N ARG A 85 7.31 33.43 -17.53
CA ARG A 85 5.96 33.97 -17.72
C ARG A 85 5.03 33.58 -16.57
N GLU A 86 5.05 32.32 -16.16
CA GLU A 86 4.26 31.81 -15.02
C GLU A 86 4.59 32.60 -13.73
N ARG A 87 5.87 32.86 -13.46
CA ARG A 87 6.34 33.71 -12.34
C ARG A 87 5.98 35.20 -12.42
N ARG A 88 5.39 35.68 -13.52
CA ARG A 88 4.97 37.07 -13.72
C ARG A 88 3.44 37.25 -13.82
N GLY A 89 2.66 36.17 -13.74
CA GLY A 89 1.20 36.21 -13.90
C GLY A 89 0.38 36.47 -12.63
N SER A 90 0.90 36.12 -11.44
CA SER A 90 0.15 36.20 -10.17
C SER A 90 0.30 37.56 -9.49
N GLY A 91 -0.51 38.55 -9.87
CA GLY A 91 -0.49 39.89 -9.29
C GLY A 91 -1.39 40.05 -8.07
N LEU A 92 -0.81 40.10 -6.87
CA LEU A 92 -1.44 40.67 -5.67
C LEU A 92 -0.37 41.37 -4.82
N ALA A 93 -0.50 42.68 -4.63
CA ALA A 93 0.52 43.53 -4.00
C ALA A 93 -0.02 44.18 -2.72
N VAL A 94 0.73 44.05 -1.63
CA VAL A 94 0.48 44.75 -0.36
C VAL A 94 1.64 45.73 -0.11
N PRO A 95 1.39 47.04 0.08
CA PRO A 95 2.44 48.03 0.20
C PRO A 95 3.09 48.03 1.59
N SER A 96 4.42 48.05 1.66
CA SER A 96 5.16 48.15 2.92
C SER A 96 5.29 49.60 3.41
N ILE A 97 4.79 49.85 4.63
CA ILE A 97 5.00 51.11 5.35
C ILE A 97 6.40 51.08 5.98
N GLY A 98 7.19 52.16 5.84
CA GLY A 98 8.41 52.35 6.66
C GLY A 98 9.64 52.96 5.99
N LYS A 99 9.57 54.22 5.52
CA LYS A 99 10.77 55.04 5.26
C LYS A 99 10.55 56.50 5.64
N MET A 100 10.88 56.86 6.89
CA MET A 100 11.15 58.25 7.27
C MET A 100 12.00 58.29 8.56
N PHE A 101 13.12 59.02 8.52
CA PHE A 101 14.08 59.27 9.62
C PHE A 101 14.82 58.03 10.20
N GLY A 102 16.09 58.11 10.66
CA GLY A 102 17.06 59.20 10.56
C GLY A 102 18.48 58.88 11.10
N ARG A 103 19.48 58.89 10.21
CA ARG A 103 20.91 59.30 10.39
C ARG A 103 21.85 58.64 11.45
N ARG A 104 22.93 58.02 10.92
CA ARG A 104 24.33 57.89 11.44
C ARG A 104 24.65 57.03 12.68
N GLY A 105 25.30 55.89 12.42
CA GLY A 105 26.36 55.25 13.21
C GLY A 105 27.52 54.86 12.27
N SER A 106 28.69 54.41 12.77
CA SER A 106 29.92 54.25 11.97
C SER A 106 30.49 52.81 11.88
N SER A 107 31.45 52.66 10.96
CA SER A 107 32.50 51.62 10.87
C SER A 107 32.17 50.16 10.47
N SER A 108 32.75 49.76 9.33
CA SER A 108 33.35 48.45 8.97
C SER A 108 32.55 47.13 9.06
N GLY A 109 32.43 46.44 7.92
CA GLY A 109 32.11 45.00 7.83
C GLY A 109 31.83 44.56 6.38
N SER A 110 32.53 43.51 5.91
CA SER A 110 32.35 42.67 4.70
C SER A 110 31.54 43.16 3.47
N ARG A 111 32.13 42.95 2.27
CA ARG A 111 31.39 42.84 0.99
C ARG A 111 31.18 41.35 0.65
N SER A 112 30.10 41.02 -0.07
CA SER A 112 29.73 39.64 -0.40
C SER A 112 30.61 39.00 -1.47
N ILE A 113 31.08 37.78 -1.20
CA ILE A 113 31.94 36.98 -2.09
C ILE A 113 31.05 36.02 -2.91
N ASN A 114 30.19 36.55 -3.78
CA ASN A 114 29.33 35.71 -4.64
C ASN A 114 29.14 36.23 -6.08
N SER A 115 29.56 37.45 -6.41
CA SER A 115 29.46 38.00 -7.78
C SER A 115 30.63 37.63 -8.70
N SER A 116 31.69 37.00 -8.17
CA SER A 116 32.89 36.61 -8.92
C SER A 116 32.72 35.29 -9.67
N ALA A 117 32.06 34.30 -9.07
CA ALA A 117 31.92 32.96 -9.63
C ALA A 117 31.09 32.93 -10.92
N GLU A 118 29.92 33.57 -10.94
CA GLU A 118 29.05 33.61 -12.13
C GLU A 118 29.73 34.32 -13.32
N ASN A 119 30.47 35.40 -13.07
CA ASN A 119 31.22 36.10 -14.10
C ASN A 119 32.33 35.22 -14.70
N LEU A 120 33.04 34.44 -13.88
CA LEU A 120 34.03 33.45 -14.36
C LEU A 120 33.39 32.34 -15.22
N VAL A 121 32.17 31.90 -14.90
CA VAL A 121 31.43 30.92 -15.73
C VAL A 121 30.98 31.54 -17.05
N LEU A 122 30.53 32.80 -17.05
CA LEU A 122 30.14 33.54 -18.26
C LEU A 122 31.34 33.83 -19.18
N GLU A 123 32.50 34.20 -18.63
CA GLU A 123 33.78 34.34 -19.34
C GLU A 123 34.22 33.02 -19.99
N LYS A 124 34.19 31.90 -19.24
CA LYS A 124 34.50 30.56 -19.76
C LYS A 124 33.52 30.14 -20.87
N ARG A 125 32.23 30.49 -20.77
CA ARG A 125 31.24 30.22 -21.83
C ARG A 125 31.47 31.09 -23.08
N LYS A 126 31.76 32.39 -22.94
CA LYS A 126 32.12 33.27 -24.07
C LYS A 126 33.35 32.78 -24.82
N THR A 127 34.42 32.43 -24.11
CA THR A 127 35.66 31.93 -24.72
C THR A 127 35.48 30.55 -25.39
N ARG A 128 34.66 29.64 -24.82
CA ARG A 128 34.30 28.37 -25.50
C ARG A 128 33.50 28.61 -26.79
N ARG A 129 32.58 29.59 -26.80
CA ARG A 129 31.81 29.98 -28.01
C ARG A 129 32.71 30.58 -29.10
N GLN A 130 33.62 31.49 -28.74
CA GLN A 130 34.60 32.06 -29.68
C GLN A 130 35.56 31.00 -30.25
N ARG A 131 35.99 30.00 -29.45
CA ARG A 131 36.79 28.86 -29.95
C ARG A 131 36.00 28.00 -30.95
N ARG A 132 34.73 27.68 -30.67
CA ARG A 132 33.85 26.96 -31.63
C ARG A 132 33.70 27.76 -32.94
N GLN A 133 33.49 29.07 -32.86
CA GLN A 133 33.38 29.93 -34.05
C GLN A 133 34.67 29.95 -34.90
N LYS A 134 35.85 30.17 -34.29
CA LYS A 134 37.13 30.10 -35.02
C LYS A 134 37.43 28.72 -35.62
N LYS A 135 36.97 27.62 -35.00
CA LYS A 135 37.08 26.27 -35.61
C LYS A 135 36.21 26.16 -36.87
N ARG A 136 34.99 26.72 -36.85
CA ARG A 136 34.10 26.76 -38.02
C ARG A 136 34.69 27.59 -39.16
N GLU A 137 35.22 28.77 -38.85
CA GLU A 137 35.84 29.66 -39.84
C GLU A 137 37.04 28.99 -40.52
N LYS A 138 37.94 28.35 -39.75
CA LYS A 138 39.06 27.56 -40.31
C LYS A 138 38.62 26.38 -41.18
N LEU A 139 37.54 25.68 -40.81
CA LEU A 139 37.04 24.54 -41.59
C LEU A 139 36.41 24.97 -42.92
N VAL A 140 35.77 26.14 -42.97
CA VAL A 140 35.25 26.73 -44.21
C VAL A 140 36.41 27.22 -45.09
N GLU A 141 37.43 27.85 -44.50
CA GLU A 141 38.66 28.29 -45.17
C GLU A 141 39.41 27.11 -45.82
N HIS A 142 39.61 26.00 -45.10
CA HIS A 142 40.22 24.76 -45.63
C HIS A 142 39.34 24.03 -46.66
N ALA A 143 38.03 24.32 -46.71
CA ALA A 143 37.12 23.78 -47.72
C ALA A 143 37.01 24.67 -48.98
N GLN A 144 37.70 25.82 -49.02
CA GLN A 144 37.69 26.76 -50.14
C GLN A 144 39.07 26.98 -50.76
N HIS A 145 40.17 26.73 -50.03
CA HIS A 145 41.53 26.77 -50.56
C HIS A 145 42.35 25.55 -50.12
N GLY A 146 42.38 24.54 -51.00
CA GLY A 146 43.29 23.40 -51.00
C GLY A 146 43.40 22.91 -52.43
N GLU A 147 44.58 23.03 -53.04
CA GLU A 147 44.75 23.10 -54.50
C GLU A 147 44.81 21.73 -55.19
N ASP A 148 44.54 21.74 -56.50
CA ASP A 148 44.57 20.58 -57.39
C ASP A 148 45.99 20.00 -57.61
N GLY A 149 46.07 18.73 -58.03
CA GLY A 149 47.32 18.00 -58.22
C GLY A 149 47.09 16.47 -58.22
N GLU A 150 46.32 15.93 -59.16
CA GLU A 150 46.79 15.55 -60.51
C GLU A 150 47.51 14.20 -60.54
N LEU A 151 46.87 13.19 -61.14
CA LEU A 151 47.45 11.92 -61.57
C LEU A 151 46.64 11.36 -62.75
N MET A 152 47.32 10.66 -63.66
CA MET A 152 46.78 10.06 -64.90
C MET A 152 46.33 11.04 -66.00
N TYR A 153 47.29 11.85 -66.47
CA TYR A 153 47.41 12.18 -67.89
C TYR A 153 47.87 10.93 -68.68
N GLU A 154 47.43 10.77 -69.93
CA GLU A 154 47.97 9.96 -71.08
C GLU A 154 46.81 9.47 -71.97
N MET A 155 46.92 9.23 -73.29
CA MET A 155 47.80 9.77 -74.35
C MET A 155 47.26 9.32 -75.74
N GLU A 156 47.32 10.19 -76.75
CA GLU A 156 47.25 9.87 -78.21
C GLU A 156 45.95 9.20 -78.76
N GLU A 157 45.63 9.22 -80.06
CA GLU A 157 46.37 9.70 -81.25
C GLU A 157 45.43 10.34 -82.32
N GLY A 158 45.90 11.38 -83.02
CA GLY A 158 45.43 11.77 -84.38
C GLY A 158 44.08 12.51 -84.56
N GLY A 159 43.99 13.69 -85.19
CA GLY A 159 45.05 14.60 -85.61
C GLY A 159 44.64 15.62 -86.70
N MET A 160 45.06 16.89 -86.54
CA MET A 160 45.04 17.99 -87.53
C MET A 160 43.64 18.52 -87.96
N LYS A 161 43.47 19.77 -88.41
CA LYS A 161 44.47 20.77 -88.86
C LYS A 161 44.05 22.23 -88.56
N GLU A 162 44.97 23.15 -88.81
CA GLU A 162 44.82 24.61 -88.73
C GLU A 162 43.75 25.19 -89.67
N GLY A 163 43.25 26.40 -89.40
CA GLY A 163 42.46 27.17 -90.37
C GLY A 163 41.97 28.51 -89.85
N SER A 164 42.45 29.62 -90.42
CA SER A 164 41.93 30.97 -90.17
C SER A 164 41.37 31.57 -91.47
N SER A 165 40.16 32.13 -91.37
CA SER A 165 39.57 33.13 -92.28
C SER A 165 39.14 32.69 -93.70
N THR A 166 38.11 33.39 -94.20
CA THR A 166 37.57 33.44 -95.58
C THR A 166 36.94 32.17 -96.17
N GLY A 167 35.95 32.33 -97.07
CA GLY A 167 35.71 31.34 -98.14
C GLY A 167 34.31 30.71 -98.29
N GLU A 168 33.29 31.51 -98.59
CA GLU A 168 32.30 31.26 -99.67
C GLU A 168 31.41 29.98 -99.69
N SER A 169 30.09 30.19 -99.56
CA SER A 169 28.97 29.54 -100.28
C SER A 169 28.79 28.01 -100.27
N SER A 170 27.78 27.54 -99.52
CA SER A 170 26.51 27.04 -100.12
C SER A 170 25.43 26.84 -99.05
N GLU A 171 24.16 26.85 -99.46
CA GLU A 171 22.98 26.79 -98.58
C GLU A 171 22.33 25.39 -98.57
N ARG A 172 21.44 25.16 -97.57
CA ARG A 172 20.46 24.06 -97.36
C ARG A 172 20.87 22.93 -96.43
N ASP A 173 19.94 22.16 -95.85
CA ASP A 173 18.53 22.37 -95.41
C ASP A 173 18.09 21.02 -94.78
N ASP A 174 17.64 20.98 -93.51
CA ASP A 174 16.97 19.82 -92.87
C ASP A 174 16.79 20.09 -91.35
N SER A 175 15.67 20.71 -90.93
CA SER A 175 15.37 20.90 -89.50
C SER A 175 13.88 21.10 -89.17
N ASP A 176 13.13 20.01 -88.97
CA ASP A 176 11.76 20.09 -88.39
C ASP A 176 11.24 18.79 -87.71
N GLU A 177 11.85 17.62 -87.90
CA GLU A 177 11.33 16.33 -87.40
C GLU A 177 11.69 16.04 -85.91
N LEU A 178 12.84 16.53 -85.42
CA LEU A 178 13.38 16.14 -84.10
C LEU A 178 12.68 16.78 -82.89
N ASP A 179 12.21 18.02 -83.00
CA ASP A 179 11.71 18.79 -81.84
C ASP A 179 10.36 18.27 -81.30
N ARG A 180 9.53 17.66 -82.16
CA ARG A 180 8.24 17.08 -81.76
C ARG A 180 8.40 15.91 -80.79
N HIS A 181 9.45 15.10 -80.94
CA HIS A 181 9.64 13.92 -80.10
C HIS A 181 10.14 14.28 -78.68
N HIS A 182 10.88 15.39 -78.56
CA HIS A 182 11.43 15.86 -77.28
C HIS A 182 10.37 16.54 -76.40
N LEU A 183 9.43 17.29 -76.99
CA LEU A 183 8.36 17.96 -76.26
C LEU A 183 7.37 16.99 -75.58
N ASN A 184 7.03 15.87 -76.22
CA ASN A 184 6.12 14.86 -75.63
C ASN A 184 6.74 14.21 -74.37
N MET A 185 8.03 13.84 -74.42
CA MET A 185 8.75 13.26 -73.28
C MET A 185 8.72 14.18 -72.03
N ILE A 186 8.86 15.50 -72.24
CA ILE A 186 8.83 16.50 -71.17
C ILE A 186 7.41 16.68 -70.59
N ALA A 187 6.36 16.50 -71.41
CA ALA A 187 4.97 16.55 -70.95
C ALA A 187 4.62 15.36 -70.04
N GLU A 188 4.99 14.14 -70.43
CA GLU A 188 4.70 12.92 -69.65
C GLU A 188 5.45 12.88 -68.31
N ALA A 189 6.72 13.29 -68.29
CA ALA A 189 7.51 13.40 -67.06
C ALA A 189 6.87 14.35 -66.02
N LYS A 190 6.27 15.46 -66.46
CA LYS A 190 5.51 16.38 -65.58
C LYS A 190 4.18 15.79 -65.11
N ALA A 191 3.53 14.93 -65.91
CA ALA A 191 2.29 14.25 -65.54
C ALA A 191 2.50 13.19 -64.44
N GLN A 192 3.53 12.34 -64.57
CA GLN A 192 3.85 11.32 -63.55
C GLN A 192 4.19 11.95 -62.19
N ARG A 193 5.03 13.00 -62.17
CA ARG A 193 5.47 13.65 -60.93
C ARG A 193 4.30 14.30 -60.15
N ARG A 194 3.27 14.79 -60.84
CA ARG A 194 2.03 15.30 -60.23
C ARG A 194 1.09 14.19 -59.72
N ARG A 195 1.08 13.00 -60.34
CA ARG A 195 0.35 11.83 -59.78
C ARG A 195 1.00 11.33 -58.49
N SER A 196 2.33 11.20 -58.47
CA SER A 196 3.09 10.75 -57.28
C SER A 196 2.80 11.61 -56.05
N TRP A 197 2.93 12.94 -56.14
CA TRP A 197 2.69 13.82 -54.98
C TRP A 197 1.24 13.75 -54.47
N ARG A 198 0.25 13.69 -55.37
CA ARG A 198 -1.17 13.53 -54.98
C ARG A 198 -1.43 12.19 -54.29
N TRP A 199 -0.75 11.11 -54.71
CA TRP A 199 -0.85 9.80 -54.08
C TRP A 199 -0.22 9.78 -52.68
N TRP A 200 0.94 10.41 -52.50
CA TRP A 200 1.56 10.58 -51.17
C TRP A 200 0.71 11.43 -50.22
N VAL A 201 0.14 12.55 -50.70
CA VAL A 201 -0.81 13.36 -49.90
C VAL A 201 -2.05 12.54 -49.53
N PHE A 202 -2.63 11.77 -50.47
CA PHE A 202 -3.77 10.90 -50.19
C PHE A 202 -3.46 9.83 -49.14
N ILE A 203 -2.27 9.21 -49.19
CA ILE A 203 -1.79 8.26 -48.16
C ILE A 203 -1.64 8.96 -46.80
N HIS A 204 -1.02 10.14 -46.75
CA HIS A 204 -0.86 10.88 -45.49
C HIS A 204 -2.20 11.35 -44.92
N SER A 205 -3.16 11.73 -45.76
CA SER A 205 -4.55 12.01 -45.34
C SER A 205 -5.24 10.75 -44.82
N LEU A 206 -5.08 9.59 -45.45
CA LEU A 206 -5.62 8.32 -44.95
C LEU A 206 -5.01 7.91 -43.60
N ILE A 207 -3.69 8.09 -43.41
CA ILE A 207 -3.01 7.84 -42.14
C ILE A 207 -3.53 8.80 -41.06
N ALA A 208 -3.66 10.10 -41.36
CA ALA A 208 -4.19 11.10 -40.43
C ALA A 208 -5.67 10.83 -40.06
N ILE A 209 -6.50 10.42 -41.03
CA ILE A 209 -7.89 10.01 -40.78
C ILE A 209 -7.94 8.74 -39.94
N GLY A 210 -7.11 7.74 -40.24
CA GLY A 210 -6.99 6.51 -39.45
C GLY A 210 -6.56 6.80 -38.00
N PHE A 211 -5.58 7.69 -37.81
CA PHE A 211 -5.13 8.12 -36.48
C PHE A 211 -6.20 8.93 -35.74
N ALA A 212 -6.94 9.80 -36.42
CA ALA A 212 -8.08 10.51 -35.84
C ALA A 212 -9.23 9.55 -35.45
N ILE A 213 -9.51 8.52 -36.27
CA ILE A 213 -10.47 7.46 -35.94
C ILE A 213 -9.99 6.64 -34.74
N LEU A 214 -8.70 6.31 -34.64
CA LEU A 214 -8.13 5.62 -33.47
C LEU A 214 -8.19 6.48 -32.20
N ILE A 215 -7.92 7.78 -32.28
CA ILE A 215 -8.11 8.72 -31.17
C ILE A 215 -9.58 8.79 -30.77
N LEU A 216 -10.51 8.88 -31.72
CA LEU A 216 -11.95 8.89 -31.44
C LEU A 216 -12.44 7.56 -30.86
N LEU A 217 -11.90 6.41 -31.30
CA LEU A 217 -12.15 5.12 -30.67
C LEU A 217 -11.60 5.07 -29.25
N ALA A 218 -10.34 5.47 -29.02
CA ALA A 218 -9.72 5.49 -27.70
C ALA A 218 -10.47 6.43 -26.73
N TRP A 219 -10.89 7.60 -27.21
CA TRP A 219 -11.71 8.56 -26.47
C TRP A 219 -13.11 8.01 -26.18
N LYS A 220 -13.79 7.41 -27.16
CA LYS A 220 -15.11 6.79 -26.97
C LYS A 220 -15.05 5.57 -26.05
N LEU A 221 -13.99 4.76 -26.12
CA LEU A 221 -13.73 3.63 -25.22
C LEU A 221 -13.38 4.10 -23.80
N SER A 222 -12.62 5.19 -23.66
CA SER A 222 -12.33 5.83 -22.37
C SER A 222 -13.60 6.41 -21.73
N LYS A 223 -14.42 7.15 -22.51
CA LYS A 223 -15.73 7.66 -22.07
C LYS A 223 -16.71 6.52 -21.75
N ASN A 224 -16.70 5.42 -22.50
CA ASN A 224 -17.48 4.20 -22.22
C ASN A 224 -16.85 3.26 -21.17
N ARG A 225 -15.68 3.58 -20.61
CA ARG A 225 -15.19 3.03 -19.33
C ARG A 225 -15.70 3.90 -18.18
N ARG A 226 -15.46 5.22 -18.22
CA ARG A 226 -15.99 6.18 -17.22
C ARG A 226 -17.50 6.01 -17.02
N ASN A 227 -18.28 6.07 -18.09
CA ASN A 227 -19.74 5.90 -18.06
C ASN A 227 -20.22 4.46 -17.78
N ARG A 228 -19.31 3.50 -17.54
CA ARG A 228 -19.65 2.17 -17.01
C ARG A 228 -19.46 2.12 -15.49
N PHE A 229 -18.33 2.63 -14.99
CA PHE A 229 -18.08 2.72 -13.55
C PHE A 229 -19.02 3.72 -12.86
N THR A 230 -19.28 4.88 -13.47
CA THR A 230 -20.25 5.87 -12.93
C THR A 230 -21.72 5.48 -13.18
N LYS A 231 -22.02 4.23 -13.54
CA LYS A 231 -23.40 3.78 -13.86
C LYS A 231 -23.77 2.41 -13.27
N ALA A 232 -23.06 1.98 -12.23
CA ALA A 232 -23.73 1.24 -11.17
C ALA A 232 -24.63 2.25 -10.43
N ASN A 233 -25.95 2.17 -10.62
CA ASN A 233 -26.91 2.84 -9.74
C ASN A 233 -26.89 2.12 -8.38
N GLN A 234 -25.84 2.35 -7.59
CA GLN A 234 -25.75 1.84 -6.24
C GLN A 234 -26.95 2.38 -5.45
N PRO A 235 -27.81 1.52 -4.87
CA PRO A 235 -29.02 1.97 -4.21
C PRO A 235 -28.65 2.76 -2.96
N LEU A 236 -28.91 4.07 -2.99
CA LEU A 236 -28.69 4.95 -1.84
C LEU A 236 -29.77 4.67 -0.79
N VAL A 237 -29.33 4.31 0.42
CA VAL A 237 -30.18 4.10 1.60
C VAL A 237 -30.05 5.32 2.51
N SER A 238 -31.14 5.78 3.12
CA SER A 238 -31.08 6.85 4.10
C SER A 238 -31.17 6.31 5.53
N ASN A 239 -30.36 6.88 6.42
CA ASN A 239 -30.45 6.69 7.87
C ASN A 239 -31.44 7.67 8.54
N GLY A 240 -32.09 8.53 7.74
CA GLY A 240 -33.00 9.59 8.20
C GLY A 240 -32.40 11.00 8.19
N THR A 241 -31.08 11.16 8.07
CA THR A 241 -30.40 12.48 7.98
C THR A 241 -29.50 12.63 6.76
N ALA A 242 -28.95 11.53 6.24
CA ALA A 242 -27.99 11.47 5.16
C ALA A 242 -28.30 10.32 4.18
N LEU A 243 -27.55 10.24 3.07
CA LEU A 243 -27.62 9.18 2.06
C LEU A 243 -26.31 8.37 2.03
N PHE A 244 -26.45 7.06 2.19
CA PHE A 244 -25.36 6.10 2.16
C PHE A 244 -25.49 5.23 0.89
N ALA A 245 -24.45 5.21 0.09
CA ALA A 245 -24.21 4.08 -0.82
C ALA A 245 -23.82 2.83 0.02
N PRO A 246 -23.68 1.63 -0.57
CA PRO A 246 -23.12 0.49 0.15
C PRO A 246 -21.77 0.85 0.79
N THR A 247 -21.74 0.82 2.12
CA THR A 247 -20.58 1.16 2.95
C THR A 247 -20.15 -0.08 3.74
N SER A 248 -18.85 -0.33 3.85
CA SER A 248 -18.27 -1.40 4.65
C SER A 248 -17.15 -0.86 5.56
N LEU A 249 -17.18 -1.26 6.82
CA LEU A 249 -16.20 -0.98 7.86
C LEU A 249 -15.50 -2.29 8.24
N ILE A 250 -14.20 -2.41 7.94
CA ILE A 250 -13.36 -3.52 8.38
C ILE A 250 -12.44 -3.09 9.53
N ILE A 251 -12.47 -3.83 10.64
CA ILE A 251 -11.65 -3.57 11.83
C ILE A 251 -10.75 -4.79 12.07
N SER A 252 -9.43 -4.59 12.07
CA SER A 252 -8.45 -5.62 12.43
C SER A 252 -7.96 -5.46 13.86
N LEU A 253 -8.08 -6.53 14.64
CA LEU A 253 -7.59 -6.66 16.01
C LEU A 253 -6.31 -7.49 16.00
N ASP A 254 -5.15 -6.84 16.06
CA ASP A 254 -3.85 -7.52 15.93
C ASP A 254 -3.63 -8.56 17.04
N GLY A 255 -3.17 -9.76 16.67
CA GLY A 255 -2.88 -10.86 17.59
C GLY A 255 -4.10 -11.41 18.35
N PHE A 256 -5.33 -11.04 17.97
CA PHE A 256 -6.55 -11.48 18.65
C PHE A 256 -6.86 -12.94 18.32
N ARG A 257 -6.44 -13.83 19.21
CA ARG A 257 -6.59 -15.29 19.10
C ARG A 257 -8.05 -15.73 19.26
N ALA A 258 -8.47 -16.71 18.46
CA ALA A 258 -9.89 -17.11 18.36
C ALA A 258 -10.56 -17.57 19.68
N ASP A 259 -9.79 -18.15 20.61
CA ASP A 259 -10.27 -18.59 21.93
C ASP A 259 -10.57 -17.41 22.90
N PHE A 260 -10.05 -16.21 22.63
CA PHE A 260 -10.29 -15.04 23.47
C PHE A 260 -11.79 -14.65 23.51
N LEU A 261 -12.56 -15.07 22.51
CA LEU A 261 -14.02 -14.96 22.51
C LEU A 261 -14.69 -15.76 23.64
N GLN A 262 -14.14 -16.89 24.08
CA GLN A 262 -14.80 -17.75 25.09
C GLN A 262 -14.29 -17.54 26.52
N ARG A 263 -13.33 -16.61 26.73
CA ARG A 263 -12.74 -16.31 28.05
C ARG A 263 -13.60 -15.46 29.00
N GLY A 264 -14.81 -15.09 28.58
CA GLY A 264 -15.71 -14.22 29.36
C GLY A 264 -15.21 -12.78 29.50
N LEU A 265 -14.43 -12.30 28.53
CA LEU A 265 -13.80 -10.96 28.48
C LEU A 265 -14.36 -10.08 27.35
N THR A 266 -15.31 -10.61 26.59
CA THR A 266 -15.62 -10.19 25.22
C THR A 266 -17.14 -10.11 24.98
N PRO A 267 -17.94 -9.50 25.89
CA PRO A 267 -19.39 -9.53 25.80
C PRO A 267 -19.93 -8.86 24.53
N THR A 268 -19.28 -7.80 24.05
CA THR A 268 -19.71 -7.09 22.83
C THR A 268 -19.48 -7.95 21.59
N LEU A 269 -18.28 -8.54 21.46
CA LEU A 269 -17.95 -9.45 20.38
C LEU A 269 -18.84 -10.70 20.38
N ASN A 270 -19.20 -11.24 21.55
CA ASN A 270 -20.13 -12.37 21.64
C ASN A 270 -21.57 -11.99 21.23
N SER A 271 -22.05 -10.78 21.55
CA SER A 271 -23.32 -10.29 21.00
C SER A 271 -23.25 -10.12 19.49
N PHE A 272 -22.14 -9.59 18.98
CA PHE A 272 -21.92 -9.42 17.54
C PHE A 272 -21.85 -10.75 16.76
N VAL A 273 -21.30 -11.82 17.37
CA VAL A 273 -21.41 -13.21 16.85
C VAL A 273 -22.86 -13.69 16.88
N ALA A 274 -23.56 -13.53 18.01
CA ALA A 274 -24.95 -13.95 18.17
C ALA A 274 -25.93 -13.21 17.22
N GLU A 275 -25.56 -12.01 16.77
CA GLU A 275 -26.32 -11.18 15.83
C GLU A 275 -25.77 -11.22 14.39
N GLY A 276 -24.70 -11.99 14.14
CA GLY A 276 -23.90 -11.96 12.90
C GLY A 276 -23.73 -13.30 12.20
N VAL A 277 -22.71 -13.37 11.33
CA VAL A 277 -22.20 -14.59 10.69
C VAL A 277 -20.69 -14.73 10.89
N SER A 278 -20.24 -15.93 11.30
CA SER A 278 -18.83 -16.22 11.59
C SER A 278 -18.47 -17.70 11.38
N PRO A 279 -17.22 -18.03 10.99
CA PRO A 279 -16.69 -19.38 11.15
C PRO A 279 -16.39 -19.65 12.63
N LYS A 280 -15.98 -20.87 12.99
CA LYS A 280 -15.44 -21.14 14.33
C LYS A 280 -14.10 -20.43 14.60
N TRP A 281 -13.33 -20.21 13.54
CA TRP A 281 -12.11 -19.42 13.47
C TRP A 281 -11.77 -19.18 11.99
N MET A 282 -10.90 -18.20 11.72
CA MET A 282 -10.24 -18.02 10.44
C MET A 282 -8.80 -18.54 10.55
N HIS A 283 -8.29 -19.16 9.49
CA HIS A 283 -6.86 -19.47 9.40
C HIS A 283 -6.11 -18.25 8.82
N PRO A 284 -4.97 -17.85 9.41
CA PRO A 284 -4.04 -16.94 8.74
C PRO A 284 -3.40 -17.63 7.53
N SER A 285 -2.55 -16.90 6.82
CA SER A 285 -1.58 -17.44 5.86
C SER A 285 -0.24 -17.67 6.56
N PHE A 286 0.59 -18.55 6.00
CA PHE A 286 1.92 -18.83 6.54
C PHE A 286 3.00 -17.90 5.92
N PRO A 287 3.95 -17.37 6.72
CA PRO A 287 4.00 -17.38 8.18
C PRO A 287 2.93 -16.49 8.80
N SER A 288 2.42 -16.86 9.98
CA SER A 288 1.35 -16.15 10.70
C SER A 288 1.84 -14.86 11.40
N VAL A 289 2.51 -13.97 10.66
CA VAL A 289 3.04 -12.68 11.13
C VAL A 289 2.36 -11.49 10.44
N THR A 290 2.46 -10.33 11.10
CA THR A 290 1.58 -9.16 10.93
C THR A 290 1.52 -8.60 9.52
N PHE A 291 2.66 -8.20 8.94
CA PHE A 291 2.69 -7.50 7.65
C PHE A 291 2.23 -8.40 6.49
N PRO A 292 2.69 -9.66 6.38
CA PRO A 292 2.11 -10.62 5.44
C PRO A 292 0.60 -10.77 5.60
N ASN A 293 0.09 -11.02 6.81
CA ASN A 293 -1.34 -11.35 6.99
C ASN A 293 -2.29 -10.17 6.84
N HIS A 294 -1.92 -8.98 7.31
CA HIS A 294 -2.68 -7.75 7.02
C HIS A 294 -2.68 -7.42 5.53
N TYR A 295 -1.62 -7.74 4.79
CA TYR A 295 -1.57 -7.49 3.35
C TYR A 295 -2.22 -8.62 2.51
N THR A 296 -2.24 -9.86 3.01
CA THR A 296 -3.10 -10.94 2.52
C THR A 296 -4.57 -10.55 2.67
N LEU A 297 -5.02 -10.12 3.86
CA LEU A 297 -6.37 -9.57 4.08
C LEU A 297 -6.67 -8.40 3.14
N ALA A 298 -5.66 -7.59 2.80
CA ALA A 298 -5.82 -6.45 1.91
C ALA A 298 -5.96 -6.82 0.43
N THR A 299 -5.40 -7.94 -0.04
CA THR A 299 -5.21 -8.27 -1.47
C THR A 299 -5.85 -9.59 -1.92
N GLY A 300 -6.20 -10.47 -0.98
CA GLY A 300 -6.63 -11.84 -1.23
C GLY A 300 -5.54 -12.76 -1.78
N LEU A 301 -4.27 -12.33 -1.73
CA LEU A 301 -3.12 -13.08 -2.23
C LEU A 301 -2.36 -13.75 -1.10
N TYR A 302 -1.72 -14.88 -1.37
CA TYR A 302 -0.73 -15.47 -0.44
C TYR A 302 0.55 -14.62 -0.37
N PRO A 303 1.36 -14.76 0.71
CA PRO A 303 2.66 -14.10 0.83
C PRO A 303 3.62 -14.40 -0.33
N GLU A 304 3.59 -15.60 -0.93
CA GLU A 304 4.38 -15.92 -2.13
C GLU A 304 3.93 -15.17 -3.41
N SER A 305 2.75 -14.56 -3.40
CA SER A 305 2.17 -13.86 -4.56
C SER A 305 2.14 -12.33 -4.42
N HIS A 306 2.00 -11.79 -3.21
CA HIS A 306 2.10 -10.34 -2.97
C HIS A 306 3.50 -9.86 -2.52
N GLY A 307 4.45 -10.78 -2.31
CA GLY A 307 5.87 -10.47 -2.13
C GLY A 307 6.28 -9.88 -0.78
N ILE A 308 5.34 -9.75 0.17
CA ILE A 308 5.58 -9.39 1.57
C ILE A 308 5.58 -10.70 2.35
N VAL A 309 6.76 -11.32 2.45
CA VAL A 309 6.92 -12.72 2.88
C VAL A 309 7.18 -12.88 4.39
N SER A 310 7.49 -11.77 5.07
CA SER A 310 7.83 -11.71 6.50
C SER A 310 7.80 -10.25 6.97
N ASN A 311 7.83 -10.01 8.28
CA ASN A 311 8.09 -8.68 8.85
C ASN A 311 9.55 -8.19 8.57
N THR A 312 10.48 -9.12 8.29
CA THR A 312 11.88 -8.88 7.92
C THR A 312 12.34 -9.87 6.84
N PHE A 313 12.96 -9.42 5.76
CA PHE A 313 13.52 -10.31 4.71
C PHE A 313 14.52 -9.58 3.79
N TRP A 314 15.39 -10.34 3.12
CA TRP A 314 16.27 -9.89 2.05
C TRP A 314 15.67 -10.16 0.66
N ASP A 315 15.73 -9.16 -0.23
CA ASP A 315 15.47 -9.32 -1.65
C ASP A 315 16.81 -9.41 -2.42
N PRO A 316 17.11 -10.56 -3.04
CA PRO A 316 18.40 -10.79 -3.69
C PRO A 316 18.58 -9.99 -5.00
N ASP A 317 17.49 -9.62 -5.68
CA ASP A 317 17.52 -8.94 -6.97
C ASP A 317 17.58 -7.41 -6.78
N MET A 318 16.96 -6.90 -5.72
CA MET A 318 17.04 -5.51 -5.30
C MET A 318 18.26 -5.21 -4.40
N GLN A 319 19.02 -6.24 -4.01
CA GLN A 319 20.10 -6.20 -3.02
C GLN A 319 19.76 -5.31 -1.81
N SER A 320 18.56 -5.51 -1.27
CA SER A 320 17.94 -4.64 -0.27
C SER A 320 17.28 -5.48 0.82
N GLN A 321 17.32 -4.99 2.06
CA GLN A 321 16.58 -5.58 3.18
C GLN A 321 15.26 -4.83 3.40
N PHE A 322 14.18 -5.57 3.60
CA PHE A 322 12.93 -5.07 4.16
C PHE A 322 12.95 -5.24 5.67
N TYR A 323 12.61 -4.19 6.41
CA TYR A 323 12.43 -4.22 7.86
C TYR A 323 11.23 -3.34 8.24
N TYR A 324 10.15 -3.95 8.72
CA TYR A 324 8.86 -3.27 8.91
C TYR A 324 8.94 -1.97 9.73
N THR A 325 9.68 -1.95 10.84
CA THR A 325 9.87 -0.77 11.73
C THR A 325 10.75 0.35 11.17
N HIS A 326 11.26 0.23 9.95
CA HIS A 326 12.08 1.26 9.29
C HIS A 326 11.30 1.88 8.10
N PRO A 327 10.42 2.89 8.32
CA PRO A 327 9.56 3.44 7.26
C PRO A 327 10.31 3.93 6.01
N GLY A 328 11.52 4.47 6.15
CA GLY A 328 12.39 4.86 5.03
C GLY A 328 12.92 3.70 4.18
N GLN A 329 12.63 2.46 4.56
CA GLN A 329 12.85 1.24 3.79
C GLN A 329 11.52 0.57 3.47
N SER A 330 10.67 0.32 4.47
CA SER A 330 9.45 -0.50 4.34
C SER A 330 8.31 0.15 3.55
N LEU A 331 8.26 1.48 3.43
CA LEU A 331 7.24 2.19 2.65
C LEU A 331 7.58 2.38 1.15
N ASP A 332 8.71 1.84 0.68
CA ASP A 332 9.06 1.86 -0.74
C ASP A 332 8.09 0.95 -1.55
N PRO A 333 7.38 1.47 -2.57
CA PRO A 333 6.39 0.69 -3.33
C PRO A 333 6.93 -0.61 -3.94
N LYS A 334 8.26 -0.73 -4.18
CA LYS A 334 8.87 -1.93 -4.77
C LYS A 334 8.66 -3.22 -3.97
N TRP A 335 8.35 -3.11 -2.68
CA TRP A 335 8.08 -4.27 -1.84
C TRP A 335 6.66 -4.83 -2.04
N TRP A 336 5.70 -4.00 -2.42
CA TRP A 336 4.27 -4.27 -2.25
C TRP A 336 3.62 -4.69 -3.57
N GLY A 337 3.57 -6.00 -3.81
CA GLY A 337 2.90 -6.59 -4.98
C GLY A 337 1.38 -6.62 -4.88
N GLY A 338 0.71 -7.12 -5.92
CA GLY A 338 -0.74 -7.25 -5.96
C GLY A 338 -1.49 -5.90 -6.05
N GLU A 339 -2.79 -5.93 -5.74
CA GLU A 339 -3.63 -4.73 -5.67
C GLU A 339 -4.52 -4.79 -4.42
N PRO A 340 -4.30 -3.94 -3.40
CA PRO A 340 -5.10 -3.98 -2.18
C PRO A 340 -6.49 -3.36 -2.37
N PHE A 341 -7.42 -3.63 -1.45
CA PHE A 341 -8.82 -3.21 -1.57
C PHE A 341 -9.02 -1.69 -1.70
N TRP A 342 -8.15 -0.87 -1.09
CA TRP A 342 -8.23 0.59 -1.24
C TRP A 342 -7.91 1.00 -2.68
N VAL A 343 -6.83 0.49 -3.27
CA VAL A 343 -6.50 0.71 -4.69
C VAL A 343 -7.61 0.16 -5.61
N THR A 344 -8.16 -1.02 -5.28
CA THR A 344 -9.27 -1.66 -6.00
C THR A 344 -10.52 -0.77 -6.01
N ALA A 345 -10.80 -0.10 -4.89
CA ALA A 345 -11.93 0.80 -4.70
C ALA A 345 -11.78 2.12 -5.47
N GLU A 346 -10.68 2.85 -5.26
CA GLU A 346 -10.46 4.16 -5.90
C GLU A 346 -10.44 4.04 -7.44
N LYS A 347 -9.81 2.97 -7.98
CA LYS A 347 -9.79 2.69 -9.44
C LYS A 347 -11.18 2.46 -10.04
N GLN A 348 -12.16 2.07 -9.23
CA GLN A 348 -13.54 1.84 -9.63
C GLN A 348 -14.49 2.98 -9.22
N GLY A 349 -13.96 4.04 -8.58
CA GLY A 349 -14.73 5.22 -8.16
C GLY A 349 -15.43 5.09 -6.80
N VAL A 350 -15.04 4.10 -6.00
CA VAL A 350 -15.52 3.90 -4.62
C VAL A 350 -14.47 4.49 -3.66
N ARG A 351 -14.85 5.48 -2.85
CA ARG A 351 -13.90 6.16 -1.95
C ARG A 351 -13.57 5.28 -0.74
N SER A 352 -12.29 5.25 -0.37
CA SER A 352 -11.77 4.49 0.76
C SER A 352 -11.13 5.39 1.84
N ALA A 353 -11.21 4.94 3.09
CA ALA A 353 -10.56 5.56 4.23
C ALA A 353 -9.79 4.51 5.02
N VAL A 354 -8.51 4.75 5.29
CA VAL A 354 -7.63 3.74 5.91
C VAL A 354 -6.89 4.31 7.13
N HIS A 355 -7.28 3.85 8.31
CA HIS A 355 -6.69 4.21 9.59
C HIS A 355 -5.62 3.18 10.00
N MET A 356 -4.36 3.49 9.67
CA MET A 356 -3.15 2.75 10.05
C MET A 356 -2.96 1.31 9.53
N TRP A 357 -3.65 0.89 8.46
CA TRP A 357 -3.52 -0.51 7.98
C TRP A 357 -2.13 -0.79 7.37
N PRO A 358 -1.45 -1.91 7.70
CA PRO A 358 -0.15 -2.24 7.12
C PRO A 358 -0.14 -2.23 5.58
N GLY A 359 0.75 -1.39 5.00
CA GLY A 359 0.87 -1.17 3.56
C GLY A 359 0.10 0.05 3.02
N SER A 360 -0.79 0.69 3.79
CA SER A 360 -1.56 1.86 3.30
C SER A 360 -0.68 3.11 3.05
N GLU A 361 0.44 3.21 3.76
CA GLU A 361 1.43 4.28 3.59
C GLU A 361 2.46 4.01 2.46
N ALA A 362 2.39 2.87 1.77
CA ALA A 362 3.41 2.43 0.83
C ALA A 362 3.16 2.81 -0.65
N HIS A 363 2.25 3.76 -0.91
CA HIS A 363 1.99 4.36 -2.22
C HIS A 363 1.78 3.35 -3.38
N VAL A 364 1.13 2.23 -3.06
CA VAL A 364 1.00 1.03 -3.90
C VAL A 364 0.31 1.34 -5.22
N LEU A 365 0.91 0.89 -6.34
CA LEU A 365 0.42 1.15 -7.70
C LEU A 365 0.12 2.63 -7.99
N HIS A 366 0.82 3.55 -7.31
CA HIS A 366 0.64 5.00 -7.39
C HIS A 366 -0.81 5.48 -7.15
N THR A 367 -1.55 4.76 -6.30
CA THR A 367 -2.95 5.03 -5.99
C THR A 367 -3.14 5.09 -4.47
N GLU A 368 -3.34 6.29 -3.95
CA GLU A 368 -3.59 6.52 -2.51
C GLU A 368 -5.04 6.18 -2.15
N PRO A 369 -5.32 5.72 -0.92
CA PRO A 369 -6.67 5.80 -0.36
C PRO A 369 -7.16 7.24 -0.35
N SER A 370 -8.45 7.46 -0.60
CA SER A 370 -9.09 8.78 -0.57
C SER A 370 -8.90 9.53 0.75
N LEU A 371 -8.75 8.81 1.86
CA LEU A 371 -8.33 9.31 3.18
C LEU A 371 -7.38 8.28 3.80
N MET A 372 -6.24 8.72 4.34
CA MET A 372 -5.25 7.81 4.94
C MET A 372 -4.57 8.45 6.15
N ASP A 373 -4.62 7.75 7.28
CA ASP A 373 -3.95 8.13 8.52
C ASP A 373 -2.74 7.23 8.78
N LYS A 374 -1.61 7.88 9.05
CA LYS A 374 -0.30 7.24 9.26
C LYS A 374 -0.27 6.43 10.56
N PHE A 375 0.53 5.37 10.59
CA PHE A 375 0.66 4.52 11.76
C PHE A 375 1.17 5.29 12.99
N ASN A 376 0.36 5.29 14.05
CA ASN A 376 0.70 5.83 15.36
C ASN A 376 0.30 4.82 16.45
N GLY A 377 1.21 3.92 16.80
CA GLY A 377 1.05 2.94 17.88
C GLY A 377 0.93 3.51 19.31
N LYS A 378 0.76 4.83 19.47
CA LYS A 378 0.45 5.50 20.74
C LYS A 378 -0.97 6.10 20.77
N GLU A 379 -1.74 5.94 19.70
CA GLU A 379 -3.13 6.41 19.67
C GLU A 379 -4.03 5.55 20.56
N THR A 380 -4.86 6.20 21.37
CA THR A 380 -5.78 5.52 22.29
C THR A 380 -6.99 4.93 21.56
N LEU A 381 -7.67 3.98 22.21
CA LEU A 381 -8.84 3.32 21.66
C LEU A 381 -10.00 4.31 21.40
N GLU A 382 -10.17 5.31 22.26
CA GLU A 382 -11.23 6.33 22.15
C GLU A 382 -11.02 7.21 20.91
N ASN A 383 -9.77 7.59 20.61
CA ASN A 383 -9.43 8.33 19.40
C ASN A 383 -9.74 7.49 18.14
N LYS A 384 -9.52 6.17 18.18
CA LYS A 384 -9.88 5.26 17.08
C LYS A 384 -11.39 5.20 16.85
N VAL A 385 -12.21 5.16 17.91
CA VAL A 385 -13.67 5.28 17.78
C VAL A 385 -14.05 6.62 17.16
N ALA A 386 -13.49 7.73 17.69
CA ALA A 386 -13.78 9.07 17.20
C ALA A 386 -13.46 9.23 15.71
N ARG A 387 -12.32 8.69 15.24
CA ARG A 387 -11.90 8.75 13.84
C ARG A 387 -12.77 7.89 12.91
N ILE A 388 -13.19 6.69 13.36
CA ILE A 388 -14.16 5.86 12.62
C ILE A 388 -15.50 6.59 12.48
N MET A 389 -15.97 7.26 13.54
CA MET A 389 -17.21 8.04 13.49
C MET A 389 -17.06 9.29 12.62
N GLU A 390 -15.93 9.99 12.67
CA GLU A 390 -15.64 11.14 11.80
C GLU A 390 -15.77 10.76 10.31
N PHE A 391 -15.18 9.64 9.89
CA PHE A 391 -15.33 9.13 8.52
C PHE A 391 -16.78 8.82 8.13
N LEU A 392 -17.60 8.34 9.07
CA LEU A 392 -19.01 8.06 8.82
C LEU A 392 -19.88 9.33 8.81
N ASP A 393 -19.49 10.35 9.58
CA ASP A 393 -20.19 11.64 9.71
C ASP A 393 -19.82 12.65 8.61
N MET A 394 -18.79 12.39 7.80
CA MET A 394 -18.49 13.16 6.59
C MET A 394 -19.71 13.25 5.65
N PRO A 395 -19.91 14.36 4.92
CA PRO A 395 -21.08 14.55 4.05
C PRO A 395 -21.11 13.60 2.85
N GLY A 396 -22.25 12.99 2.57
CA GLY A 396 -22.45 12.01 1.49
C GLY A 396 -23.16 12.59 0.26
N PHE A 397 -23.84 11.72 -0.49
CA PHE A 397 -24.57 12.07 -1.71
C PHE A 397 -25.79 12.99 -1.48
N GLU A 398 -26.18 13.23 -0.23
CA GLU A 398 -27.17 14.23 0.16
C GLU A 398 -26.72 15.67 -0.13
N ASP A 399 -25.42 15.98 -0.01
CA ASP A 399 -24.89 17.32 -0.23
C ASP A 399 -24.25 17.45 -1.61
N LYS A 400 -24.93 18.20 -2.49
CA LYS A 400 -24.48 18.46 -3.87
C LYS A 400 -23.45 19.58 -3.98
N THR A 401 -23.11 20.25 -2.88
CA THR A 401 -22.13 21.36 -2.83
C THR A 401 -20.74 20.90 -2.42
N VAL A 402 -20.64 19.71 -1.82
CA VAL A 402 -19.40 19.10 -1.36
C VAL A 402 -18.58 18.59 -2.54
N ASP A 403 -17.30 18.97 -2.58
CA ASP A 403 -16.35 18.39 -3.54
C ASP A 403 -16.12 16.89 -3.29
N THR A 404 -15.92 16.16 -4.38
CA THR A 404 -15.54 14.75 -4.44
C THR A 404 -14.42 14.34 -3.47
N GLY A 405 -13.43 15.21 -3.19
CA GLY A 405 -12.37 14.96 -2.21
C GLY A 405 -12.82 14.98 -0.74
N ASN A 406 -13.98 15.58 -0.44
CA ASN A 406 -14.53 15.74 0.92
C ASN A 406 -15.81 14.92 1.18
N MET A 407 -16.27 14.13 0.19
CA MET A 407 -17.41 13.21 0.36
C MET A 407 -17.11 12.04 1.32
N ARG A 408 -18.15 11.46 1.92
CA ARG A 408 -18.09 10.28 2.79
C ARG A 408 -17.42 9.07 2.09
N PRO A 409 -16.42 8.41 2.71
CA PRO A 409 -15.89 7.14 2.23
C PRO A 409 -16.92 6.00 2.33
N GLN A 410 -16.78 5.03 1.44
CA GLN A 410 -17.60 3.81 1.37
C GLN A 410 -16.87 2.58 1.92
N LEU A 411 -15.55 2.52 1.77
CA LEU A 411 -14.73 1.41 2.31
C LEU A 411 -13.81 1.96 3.39
N ILE A 412 -14.16 1.73 4.65
CA ILE A 412 -13.41 2.19 5.82
C ILE A 412 -12.66 1.00 6.42
N ALA A 413 -11.35 1.16 6.65
CA ALA A 413 -10.49 0.16 7.28
C ALA A 413 -9.79 0.73 8.51
N ALA A 414 -9.78 0.01 9.62
CA ALA A 414 -9.15 0.46 10.86
C ALA A 414 -8.33 -0.65 11.54
N TYR A 415 -7.14 -0.29 12.02
CA TYR A 415 -6.18 -1.20 12.64
C TYR A 415 -5.99 -0.93 14.15
N VAL A 416 -5.96 -1.99 14.95
CA VAL A 416 -5.94 -1.96 16.42
C VAL A 416 -4.79 -2.84 16.97
N PRO A 417 -3.57 -2.29 17.17
CA PRO A 417 -2.36 -3.04 17.54
C PRO A 417 -2.28 -3.48 19.02
N HIS A 418 -3.38 -3.37 19.78
CA HIS A 418 -3.32 -3.37 21.23
C HIS A 418 -3.14 -4.77 21.85
N VAL A 419 -3.82 -5.78 21.32
CA VAL A 419 -3.83 -7.14 21.91
C VAL A 419 -2.52 -7.87 21.63
N ASP A 420 -1.98 -7.76 20.42
CA ASP A 420 -0.63 -8.21 20.08
C ASP A 420 0.45 -7.56 20.97
N SER A 421 0.49 -6.23 21.04
CA SER A 421 1.51 -5.47 21.77
C SER A 421 1.63 -5.88 23.25
N ASP A 422 0.49 -6.03 23.94
CA ASP A 422 0.49 -6.55 25.32
C ASP A 422 0.66 -8.09 25.37
N GLY A 423 0.29 -8.82 24.32
CA GLY A 423 0.55 -10.25 24.15
C GLY A 423 2.04 -10.59 24.05
N HIS A 424 2.81 -9.86 23.24
CA HIS A 424 4.27 -9.92 23.21
C HIS A 424 4.88 -9.54 24.58
N LYS A 425 4.35 -8.50 25.23
CA LYS A 425 4.93 -7.93 26.46
C LYS A 425 4.70 -8.79 27.70
N PHE A 426 3.49 -9.34 27.87
CA PHE A 426 3.07 -10.07 29.07
C PHE A 426 2.79 -11.56 28.83
N GLY A 427 2.50 -11.97 27.59
CA GLY A 427 2.05 -13.31 27.21
C GLY A 427 0.53 -13.39 27.06
N PRO A 428 0.00 -14.23 26.13
CA PRO A 428 -1.43 -14.30 25.81
C PRO A 428 -2.31 -14.85 26.93
N ASN A 429 -1.71 -15.45 27.96
CA ASN A 429 -2.39 -16.04 29.13
C ASN A 429 -2.12 -15.25 30.43
N SER A 430 -1.62 -14.01 30.31
CA SER A 430 -1.34 -13.12 31.45
C SER A 430 -2.60 -12.57 32.11
N THR A 431 -2.47 -12.02 33.31
CA THR A 431 -3.53 -11.23 33.96
C THR A 431 -3.76 -9.89 33.28
N GLU A 432 -2.69 -9.32 32.72
CA GLU A 432 -2.62 -7.99 32.15
C GLU A 432 -3.36 -7.90 30.81
N ILE A 433 -3.13 -8.85 29.89
CA ILE A 433 -3.83 -8.90 28.59
C ILE A 433 -5.36 -9.02 28.74
N ARG A 434 -5.87 -9.55 29.86
CA ARG A 434 -7.31 -9.60 30.14
C ARG A 434 -7.94 -8.21 30.15
N GLN A 435 -7.22 -7.20 30.67
CA GLN A 435 -7.69 -5.82 30.66
C GLN A 435 -7.64 -5.24 29.23
N THR A 436 -6.59 -5.56 28.47
CA THR A 436 -6.45 -5.10 27.08
C THR A 436 -7.55 -5.67 26.17
N ILE A 437 -7.91 -6.95 26.36
CA ILE A 437 -9.05 -7.59 25.68
C ILE A 437 -10.37 -6.92 26.09
N ASN A 438 -10.64 -6.72 27.38
CA ASN A 438 -11.83 -6.00 27.87
C ASN A 438 -11.92 -4.57 27.28
N ASN A 439 -10.80 -3.87 27.18
CA ASN A 439 -10.74 -2.51 26.64
C ASN A 439 -11.05 -2.48 25.13
N VAL A 440 -10.54 -3.45 24.36
CA VAL A 440 -10.79 -3.56 22.91
C VAL A 440 -12.24 -3.99 22.64
N ASP A 441 -12.81 -4.89 23.44
CA ASP A 441 -14.24 -5.20 23.37
C ASP A 441 -15.11 -3.97 23.71
N SER A 442 -14.73 -3.20 24.74
CA SER A 442 -15.38 -1.92 25.10
C SER A 442 -15.22 -0.83 24.03
N MET A 443 -14.15 -0.87 23.24
CA MET A 443 -13.95 0.01 22.08
C MET A 443 -14.93 -0.34 20.96
N LEU A 444 -15.06 -1.63 20.63
CA LEU A 444 -16.06 -2.11 19.66
C LEU A 444 -17.49 -1.81 20.12
N GLY A 445 -17.77 -1.88 21.43
CA GLY A 445 -19.07 -1.47 21.98
C GLY A 445 -19.39 0.00 21.72
N GLN A 446 -18.40 0.89 21.81
CA GLN A 446 -18.54 2.30 21.44
C GLN A 446 -18.71 2.49 19.91
N VAL A 447 -18.05 1.68 19.08
CA VAL A 447 -18.27 1.70 17.62
C VAL A 447 -19.69 1.27 17.28
N PHE A 448 -20.16 0.14 17.80
CA PHE A 448 -21.48 -0.41 17.48
C PHE A 448 -22.62 0.48 18.01
N HIS A 449 -22.48 1.02 19.23
CA HIS A 449 -23.44 2.01 19.74
C HIS A 449 -23.37 3.34 18.96
N GLY A 450 -22.19 3.74 18.47
CA GLY A 450 -22.04 4.90 17.59
C GLY A 450 -22.75 4.73 16.23
N LEU A 451 -22.77 3.51 15.68
CA LEU A 451 -23.56 3.15 14.50
C LEU A 451 -25.07 3.16 14.81
N GLU A 452 -25.48 2.57 15.95
CA GLU A 452 -26.88 2.56 16.42
C GLU A 452 -27.45 3.97 16.58
N GLN A 453 -26.72 4.87 17.27
CA GLN A 453 -27.08 6.29 17.44
C GLN A 453 -27.29 7.04 16.10
N ARG A 454 -26.72 6.54 15.01
CA ARG A 454 -26.79 7.12 13.66
C ARG A 454 -27.77 6.37 12.74
N ASN A 455 -28.53 5.41 13.25
CA ASN A 455 -29.37 4.48 12.47
C ASN A 455 -28.61 3.70 11.38
N LEU A 456 -27.32 3.39 11.60
CA LEU A 456 -26.46 2.75 10.59
C LEU A 456 -26.38 1.22 10.70
N THR A 457 -26.96 0.62 11.74
CA THR A 457 -26.88 -0.83 12.06
C THR A 457 -27.27 -1.75 10.90
N ASP A 458 -28.27 -1.35 10.10
CA ASP A 458 -28.79 -2.13 8.96
C ASP A 458 -28.36 -1.53 7.60
N ILE A 459 -27.42 -0.57 7.61
CA ILE A 459 -26.94 0.18 6.43
C ILE A 459 -25.46 -0.09 6.17
N VAL A 460 -24.64 -0.04 7.23
CA VAL A 460 -23.19 -0.25 7.15
C VAL A 460 -22.88 -1.73 7.39
N ASN A 461 -22.12 -2.35 6.48
CA ASN A 461 -21.54 -3.65 6.74
C ASN A 461 -20.38 -3.51 7.71
N VAL A 462 -20.36 -4.30 8.79
CA VAL A 462 -19.26 -4.34 9.75
C VAL A 462 -18.60 -5.71 9.67
N ILE A 463 -17.28 -5.71 9.53
CA ILE A 463 -16.43 -6.91 9.49
C ILE A 463 -15.34 -6.73 10.55
N VAL A 464 -15.27 -7.63 11.52
CA VAL A 464 -14.19 -7.69 12.52
C VAL A 464 -13.32 -8.90 12.23
N VAL A 465 -12.02 -8.68 12.10
CA VAL A 465 -11.02 -9.72 11.84
C VAL A 465 -9.86 -9.65 12.83
N SER A 466 -9.07 -10.71 12.88
CA SER A 466 -7.66 -10.61 13.23
C SER A 466 -6.81 -11.24 12.13
N ASP A 467 -5.52 -10.98 12.17
CA ASP A 467 -4.55 -11.41 11.18
C ASP A 467 -3.74 -12.63 11.63
N HIS A 468 -3.56 -12.83 12.94
CA HIS A 468 -3.04 -14.06 13.55
C HIS A 468 -3.46 -14.21 15.03
N GLY A 469 -3.18 -15.39 15.59
CA GLY A 469 -3.22 -15.66 17.03
C GLY A 469 -1.90 -15.33 17.75
N MET A 470 -1.65 -16.00 18.88
CA MET A 470 -0.51 -15.75 19.76
C MET A 470 -0.21 -16.97 20.67
N ALA A 471 1.06 -17.37 20.83
CA ALA A 471 1.51 -18.48 21.66
C ALA A 471 2.45 -18.03 22.78
N THR A 472 2.33 -18.58 23.98
CA THR A 472 3.21 -18.23 25.10
C THR A 472 4.63 -18.76 24.88
N THR A 473 5.63 -17.91 25.05
CA THR A 473 7.06 -18.26 25.02
C THR A 473 7.62 -18.42 26.43
N ASP A 474 8.68 -19.20 26.57
CA ASP A 474 9.39 -19.39 27.84
C ASP A 474 10.87 -19.72 27.59
N ILE A 475 11.72 -19.42 28.56
CA ILE A 475 13.16 -19.69 28.46
C ILE A 475 13.50 -21.18 28.31
N SER A 476 12.68 -22.09 28.85
CA SER A 476 12.84 -23.53 28.61
C SER A 476 12.70 -23.90 27.13
N ARG A 477 11.90 -23.14 26.37
CA ARG A 477 11.55 -23.35 24.96
C ARG A 477 12.32 -22.47 23.97
N LEU A 478 13.53 -22.01 24.33
CA LEU A 478 14.43 -21.34 23.39
C LEU A 478 15.42 -22.31 22.75
N ILE A 479 15.66 -22.11 21.45
CA ILE A 479 16.64 -22.81 20.62
C ILE A 479 17.71 -21.81 20.19
N GLN A 480 18.98 -22.14 20.40
CA GLN A 480 20.12 -21.29 20.10
C GLN A 480 20.60 -21.56 18.67
N LEU A 481 20.61 -20.55 17.79
CA LEU A 481 20.93 -20.74 16.36
C LEU A 481 22.35 -21.29 16.15
N GLU A 482 23.30 -20.79 16.93
CA GLU A 482 24.73 -21.13 16.86
C GLU A 482 25.05 -22.52 17.41
N ASP A 483 24.05 -23.22 17.97
CA ASP A 483 24.15 -24.64 18.32
C ASP A 483 23.52 -25.52 17.20
N LEU A 484 22.62 -24.94 16.40
CA LEU A 484 22.02 -25.58 15.23
C LEU A 484 22.91 -25.54 13.98
N ILE A 485 23.65 -24.46 13.74
CA ILE A 485 24.52 -24.29 12.55
C ILE A 485 25.75 -23.42 12.84
N ASP A 486 26.73 -23.55 11.96
CA ASP A 486 27.79 -22.56 11.77
C ASP A 486 27.22 -21.27 11.16
N THR A 487 27.08 -20.22 11.98
CA THR A 487 26.57 -18.91 11.56
C THR A 487 27.56 -18.13 10.69
N ASP A 488 28.85 -18.44 10.70
CA ASP A 488 29.83 -17.76 9.84
C ASP A 488 29.60 -18.05 8.36
N LYS A 489 28.83 -19.10 8.03
CA LYS A 489 28.36 -19.41 6.67
C LYS A 489 27.16 -18.61 6.20
N ILE A 490 26.43 -17.95 7.10
CA ILE A 490 25.19 -17.24 6.78
C ILE A 490 25.48 -15.78 6.43
N GLU A 491 24.84 -15.29 5.36
CA GLU A 491 24.93 -13.91 4.88
C GLU A 491 23.76 -13.06 5.36
N HIS A 492 22.54 -13.62 5.28
CA HIS A 492 21.30 -12.98 5.71
C HIS A 492 20.39 -13.96 6.44
N ILE A 493 19.64 -13.44 7.42
CA ILE A 493 18.58 -14.13 8.13
C ILE A 493 17.26 -13.40 7.84
N ASP A 494 16.26 -14.15 7.36
CA ASP A 494 14.92 -13.68 7.03
C ASP A 494 13.93 -14.12 8.12
N GLY A 495 13.11 -13.20 8.63
CA GLY A 495 12.04 -13.50 9.60
C GLY A 495 12.49 -13.82 11.02
N TRP A 496 11.48 -14.03 11.88
CA TRP A 496 11.53 -14.45 13.28
C TRP A 496 10.07 -14.71 13.72
N PRO A 497 9.75 -15.66 14.62
CA PRO A 497 10.61 -16.57 15.38
C PRO A 497 11.11 -17.80 14.61
N LEU A 498 10.59 -18.03 13.41
CA LEU A 498 11.17 -18.90 12.40
C LEU A 498 12.25 -18.16 11.61
N TYR A 499 13.35 -18.84 11.24
CA TYR A 499 14.46 -18.23 10.50
C TYR A 499 14.59 -18.84 9.11
N GLY A 500 14.47 -17.99 8.09
CA GLY A 500 14.96 -18.23 6.75
C GLY A 500 16.45 -17.91 6.69
N LEU A 501 17.23 -18.78 6.05
CA LEU A 501 18.70 -18.73 6.06
C LEU A 501 19.24 -18.62 4.63
N ARG A 502 20.09 -17.63 4.39
CA ARG A 502 20.78 -17.41 3.10
C ARG A 502 22.29 -17.62 3.29
N PRO A 503 22.90 -18.68 2.74
CA PRO A 503 24.34 -18.92 2.89
C PRO A 503 25.17 -18.04 1.94
N LYS A 504 26.35 -17.61 2.41
CA LYS A 504 27.35 -16.82 1.65
C LYS A 504 27.85 -17.53 0.39
N ASN A 505 27.86 -18.86 0.40
CA ASN A 505 28.11 -19.69 -0.76
C ASN A 505 26.88 -20.58 -1.02
N PRO A 506 26.25 -20.52 -2.21
CA PRO A 506 25.16 -21.43 -2.59
C PRO A 506 25.51 -22.92 -2.44
N ASP A 507 26.78 -23.33 -2.59
CA ASP A 507 27.17 -24.74 -2.44
C ASP A 507 27.00 -25.27 -0.99
N ASP A 508 27.12 -24.40 0.02
CA ASP A 508 26.94 -24.78 1.43
C ASP A 508 25.48 -25.12 1.77
N LEU A 509 24.50 -24.67 0.96
CA LEU A 509 23.06 -24.82 1.20
C LEU A 509 22.66 -26.27 1.50
N LYS A 510 23.18 -27.23 0.71
CA LYS A 510 22.87 -28.65 0.92
C LYS A 510 23.49 -29.19 2.20
N GLY A 511 24.72 -28.79 2.52
CA GLY A 511 25.41 -29.21 3.75
C GLY A 511 24.71 -28.70 5.01
N LEU A 512 24.31 -27.43 5.00
CA LEU A 512 23.52 -26.81 6.07
C LEU A 512 22.17 -27.50 6.27
N TYR A 513 21.46 -27.80 5.17
CA TYR A 513 20.21 -28.56 5.24
C TYR A 513 20.43 -29.99 5.79
N ASP A 514 21.41 -30.74 5.27
CA ASP A 514 21.69 -32.11 5.73
C ASP A 514 22.04 -32.13 7.24
N GLU A 515 22.83 -31.16 7.73
CA GLU A 515 23.17 -31.02 9.15
C GLU A 515 21.92 -30.70 10.01
N LEU A 516 21.14 -29.70 9.62
CA LEU A 516 19.91 -29.30 10.32
C LEU A 516 18.88 -30.44 10.36
N LYS A 517 18.73 -31.18 9.26
CA LYS A 517 17.81 -32.32 9.14
C LYS A 517 18.30 -33.55 9.90
N GLU A 518 19.60 -33.68 10.18
CA GLU A 518 20.11 -34.67 11.14
C GLU A 518 19.81 -34.23 12.58
N LYS A 519 20.06 -32.96 12.93
CA LYS A 519 19.78 -32.42 14.26
C LYS A 519 18.30 -32.51 14.64
N SER A 520 17.36 -32.24 13.72
CA SER A 520 15.92 -32.34 13.99
C SER A 520 15.43 -33.77 14.29
N LYS A 521 16.10 -34.82 13.79
CA LYS A 521 15.80 -36.22 14.19
C LYS A 521 16.01 -36.47 15.69
N SER A 522 16.92 -35.72 16.31
CA SER A 522 17.23 -35.78 17.74
C SER A 522 16.43 -34.78 18.58
N ASN A 523 15.93 -33.71 17.96
CA ASN A 523 15.27 -32.58 18.60
C ASN A 523 13.93 -32.26 17.89
N PRO A 524 12.78 -32.79 18.37
CA PRO A 524 11.49 -32.65 17.69
C PRO A 524 10.87 -31.25 17.82
N ASN A 525 11.56 -30.29 18.46
CA ASN A 525 11.03 -28.96 18.74
C ASN A 525 11.28 -27.96 17.58
N PHE A 526 11.82 -28.42 16.44
CA PHE A 526 11.90 -27.65 15.21
C PHE A 526 11.86 -28.55 13.96
N GLU A 527 11.31 -28.00 12.88
CA GLU A 527 11.30 -28.57 11.54
C GLU A 527 12.23 -27.77 10.62
N VAL A 528 12.63 -28.38 9.50
CA VAL A 528 13.63 -27.83 8.56
C VAL A 528 13.16 -28.07 7.14
N TYR A 529 13.13 -27.04 6.32
CA TYR A 529 12.61 -27.11 4.95
C TYR A 529 13.52 -26.41 3.94
N LEU A 530 13.71 -27.02 2.78
CA LEU A 530 14.21 -26.35 1.59
C LEU A 530 13.01 -25.84 0.78
N ARG A 531 13.02 -24.53 0.48
CA ARG A 531 11.94 -23.81 -0.24
C ARG A 531 11.49 -24.53 -1.50
N ASP A 532 12.45 -25.02 -2.28
CA ASP A 532 12.24 -25.59 -3.62
C ASP A 532 12.13 -27.12 -3.63
N VAL A 533 12.12 -27.79 -2.46
CA VAL A 533 12.22 -29.26 -2.38
C VAL A 533 11.16 -29.90 -1.47
N ASP A 534 11.03 -29.45 -0.22
CA ASP A 534 10.16 -30.11 0.77
C ASP A 534 9.34 -29.16 1.66
N MET A 535 9.33 -27.86 1.35
CA MET A 535 8.40 -26.89 1.92
C MET A 535 6.93 -27.35 1.71
N PRO A 536 6.09 -27.44 2.75
CA PRO A 536 4.71 -27.91 2.63
C PRO A 536 3.86 -27.06 1.67
N GLU A 537 3.26 -27.70 0.66
CA GLU A 537 2.45 -27.00 -0.37
C GLU A 537 1.31 -26.17 0.24
N ARG A 538 0.70 -26.67 1.33
CA ARG A 538 -0.38 -26.00 2.10
C ARG A 538 0.01 -24.63 2.70
N TYR A 539 1.30 -24.33 2.81
CA TYR A 539 1.77 -23.02 3.28
C TYR A 539 1.72 -21.94 2.19
N HIS A 540 1.70 -22.32 0.90
CA HIS A 540 1.82 -21.37 -0.23
C HIS A 540 2.99 -20.39 -0.03
N PHE A 541 4.16 -20.97 0.31
CA PHE A 541 5.34 -20.25 0.77
C PHE A 541 6.63 -20.78 0.12
N SER A 542 6.63 -20.92 -1.22
CA SER A 542 7.83 -21.32 -1.98
C SER A 542 8.08 -20.51 -3.24
N LYS A 543 7.04 -19.97 -3.90
CA LYS A 543 7.13 -19.42 -5.27
C LYS A 543 7.58 -17.95 -5.34
N HIS A 544 8.46 -17.51 -4.42
CA HIS A 544 8.96 -16.13 -4.41
C HIS A 544 10.45 -16.04 -4.02
N HIS A 545 11.24 -15.28 -4.79
CA HIS A 545 12.69 -15.08 -4.62
C HIS A 545 13.10 -14.51 -3.23
N ARG A 546 12.24 -13.66 -2.64
CA ARG A 546 12.36 -13.12 -1.27
C ARG A 546 12.19 -14.15 -0.16
N ILE A 547 11.69 -15.35 -0.45
CA ILE A 547 11.67 -16.46 0.52
C ILE A 547 13.06 -17.09 0.51
N ALA A 548 13.71 -17.19 1.67
CA ALA A 548 15.02 -17.82 1.82
C ALA A 548 15.00 -19.28 1.30
N PRO A 549 16.12 -19.81 0.77
CA PRO A 549 16.17 -21.16 0.21
C PRO A 549 16.05 -22.26 1.27
N LEU A 550 16.41 -21.97 2.52
CA LEU A 550 16.40 -22.88 3.68
C LEU A 550 15.66 -22.20 4.83
N TRP A 551 14.78 -22.93 5.51
CA TRP A 551 14.03 -22.44 6.68
C TRP A 551 14.14 -23.40 7.85
N VAL A 552 14.25 -22.83 9.05
CA VAL A 552 14.14 -23.52 10.34
C VAL A 552 12.88 -23.00 11.04
N VAL A 553 11.91 -23.88 11.23
CA VAL A 553 10.57 -23.55 11.76
C VAL A 553 10.43 -24.19 13.14
N PRO A 554 10.47 -23.42 14.25
CA PRO A 554 10.28 -23.99 15.59
C PRO A 554 8.84 -24.49 15.80
N GLU A 555 8.69 -25.51 16.66
CA GLU A 555 7.38 -25.95 17.15
C GLU A 555 6.66 -24.77 17.87
N THR A 556 5.34 -24.68 17.76
CA THR A 556 4.59 -23.51 18.26
C THR A 556 4.90 -23.20 19.73
N GLY A 557 5.30 -21.96 20.00
CA GLY A 557 5.71 -21.45 21.32
C GLY A 557 7.11 -21.87 21.79
N TRP A 558 7.92 -22.48 20.91
CA TRP A 558 9.38 -22.38 20.93
C TRP A 558 9.84 -21.16 20.11
N ALA A 559 11.05 -20.67 20.32
CA ALA A 559 11.62 -19.60 19.51
C ALA A 559 13.11 -19.86 19.22
N ILE A 560 13.56 -19.44 18.04
CA ILE A 560 14.99 -19.40 17.71
C ILE A 560 15.53 -18.02 18.11
N VAL A 561 16.72 -18.00 18.70
CA VAL A 561 17.45 -16.79 19.10
C VAL A 561 18.93 -16.92 18.77
N THR A 562 19.59 -15.79 18.52
CA THR A 562 21.06 -15.67 18.47
C THR A 562 21.66 -15.50 19.87
N LYS A 563 22.98 -15.73 20.01
CA LYS A 563 23.73 -15.57 21.27
C LYS A 563 23.84 -14.10 21.69
N ASP A 564 23.81 -13.18 20.72
CA ASP A 564 23.85 -11.73 20.95
C ASP A 564 22.48 -11.17 21.38
N GLU A 565 21.37 -11.72 20.88
CA GLU A 565 20.01 -11.38 21.36
C GLU A 565 19.75 -11.97 22.75
N PHE A 566 19.99 -13.28 22.92
CA PHE A 566 19.75 -13.97 24.19
C PHE A 566 20.56 -15.27 24.31
N ASN A 567 21.60 -15.26 25.16
CA ASN A 567 22.34 -16.46 25.52
C ASN A 567 21.47 -17.43 26.35
N VAL A 568 21.00 -18.50 25.71
CA VAL A 568 20.05 -19.46 26.29
C VAL A 568 20.65 -20.22 27.49
N GLU A 569 21.93 -20.58 27.45
CA GLU A 569 22.59 -21.24 28.58
C GLU A 569 22.70 -20.32 29.80
N GLU A 570 23.18 -19.09 29.60
CA GLU A 570 23.37 -18.12 30.68
C GLU A 570 22.02 -17.71 31.29
N GLY A 571 21.02 -17.46 30.46
CA GLY A 571 19.67 -17.17 30.90
C GLY A 571 19.08 -18.31 31.75
N LYS A 572 19.25 -19.57 31.32
CA LYS A 572 18.81 -20.75 32.10
C LYS A 572 19.56 -20.87 33.43
N LYS A 573 20.88 -20.62 33.46
CA LYS A 573 21.71 -20.63 34.68
C LYS A 573 21.36 -19.50 35.66
N LYS A 574 20.95 -18.34 35.16
CA LYS A 574 20.55 -17.15 35.94
C LYS A 574 19.04 -17.06 36.24
N ASN A 575 18.23 -17.98 35.71
CA ASN A 575 16.76 -17.95 35.75
C ASN A 575 16.18 -16.60 35.27
N LEU A 576 16.67 -16.13 34.12
CA LEU A 576 16.15 -14.90 33.49
C LEU A 576 14.77 -15.12 32.87
N VAL A 577 13.98 -14.06 32.78
CA VAL A 577 12.73 -14.05 31.99
C VAL A 577 13.09 -13.66 30.56
N TYR A 578 12.71 -14.51 29.59
CA TYR A 578 12.80 -14.16 28.18
C TYR A 578 11.71 -13.18 27.79
N HIS A 579 12.03 -12.24 26.90
CA HIS A 579 11.08 -11.32 26.28
C HIS A 579 11.31 -11.33 24.75
N PRO A 580 10.25 -11.33 23.93
CA PRO A 580 8.83 -11.27 24.31
C PRO A 580 8.32 -12.57 24.97
N ARG A 581 7.22 -12.44 25.71
CA ARG A 581 6.51 -13.50 26.46
C ARG A 581 5.35 -14.13 25.68
N GLY A 582 5.04 -13.58 24.51
CA GLY A 582 4.22 -14.19 23.48
C GLY A 582 4.90 -14.05 22.11
N LEU A 583 4.74 -15.04 21.24
CA LEU A 583 5.13 -14.98 19.82
C LEU A 583 4.06 -15.61 18.93
N HIS A 584 4.14 -15.27 17.65
CA HIS A 584 3.29 -15.74 16.56
C HIS A 584 4.18 -15.96 15.31
N GLY A 585 3.63 -16.37 14.16
CA GLY A 585 4.41 -16.67 12.95
C GLY A 585 4.56 -18.16 12.63
N TYR A 586 4.12 -19.03 13.52
CA TYR A 586 4.12 -20.49 13.37
C TYR A 586 3.12 -20.99 12.30
N ASP A 587 3.03 -22.32 12.16
CA ASP A 587 2.02 -23.02 11.35
C ASP A 587 0.61 -22.40 11.51
N HIS A 588 0.03 -21.98 10.40
CA HIS A 588 -1.27 -21.31 10.33
C HIS A 588 -2.44 -22.21 10.72
N GLU A 589 -2.27 -23.53 10.67
CA GLU A 589 -3.28 -24.49 11.14
C GLU A 589 -3.26 -24.71 12.66
N HIS A 590 -2.17 -24.35 13.34
CA HIS A 590 -2.02 -24.60 14.76
C HIS A 590 -3.07 -23.82 15.59
N PRO A 591 -3.75 -24.44 16.58
CA PRO A 591 -4.83 -23.79 17.32
C PRO A 591 -4.48 -22.44 17.96
N LEU A 592 -3.23 -22.26 18.41
CA LEU A 592 -2.76 -20.99 18.98
C LEU A 592 -2.61 -19.86 17.94
N MET A 593 -2.52 -20.15 16.65
CA MET A 593 -2.38 -19.15 15.57
C MET A 593 -3.72 -18.75 14.94
N ARG A 594 -4.83 -19.34 15.37
CA ARG A 594 -6.18 -19.10 14.81
C ARG A 594 -6.65 -17.67 15.05
N ALA A 595 -7.11 -17.04 13.97
CA ALA A 595 -7.66 -15.69 13.93
C ALA A 595 -9.21 -15.70 14.04
N ILE A 596 -9.80 -14.51 14.22
CA ILE A 596 -11.26 -14.31 14.17
C ILE A 596 -11.70 -13.76 12.82
N PHE A 597 -12.95 -14.06 12.45
CA PHE A 597 -13.72 -13.33 11.45
C PHE A 597 -15.17 -13.27 11.96
N ILE A 598 -15.79 -12.09 11.97
CA ILE A 598 -17.20 -11.90 12.31
C ILE A 598 -17.75 -10.80 11.41
N ALA A 599 -18.86 -11.04 10.72
CA ALA A 599 -19.49 -10.05 9.85
C ALA A 599 -20.99 -9.90 10.13
N ARG A 600 -21.51 -8.69 9.88
CA ARG A 600 -22.93 -8.36 9.91
C ARG A 600 -23.22 -7.18 8.98
N GLY A 601 -24.36 -7.19 8.30
CA GLY A 601 -24.85 -6.04 7.53
C GLY A 601 -25.65 -6.45 6.28
N PRO A 602 -26.17 -5.49 5.50
CA PRO A 602 -27.04 -5.77 4.35
C PRO A 602 -26.39 -6.63 3.24
N ALA A 603 -25.06 -6.63 3.10
CA ALA A 603 -24.34 -7.51 2.17
C ALA A 603 -24.13 -8.94 2.71
N PHE A 604 -24.39 -9.16 4.01
CA PHE A 604 -24.30 -10.44 4.69
C PHE A 604 -25.71 -10.91 5.11
N PRO A 605 -26.59 -11.34 4.18
CA PRO A 605 -27.93 -11.80 4.53
C PRO A 605 -27.89 -13.18 5.20
N HIS A 606 -28.06 -13.23 6.51
CA HIS A 606 -28.03 -14.46 7.30
C HIS A 606 -29.12 -14.47 8.40
N PRO A 607 -29.57 -15.66 8.87
CA PRO A 607 -30.19 -15.79 10.19
C PRO A 607 -29.24 -15.34 11.29
N ALA A 608 -29.74 -14.84 12.43
CA ALA A 608 -28.90 -14.52 13.58
C ALA A 608 -28.10 -15.74 14.08
N ASN A 609 -26.91 -15.51 14.64
CA ASN A 609 -26.00 -16.54 15.18
C ASN A 609 -25.53 -17.57 14.11
N SER A 610 -25.39 -17.17 12.86
CA SER A 610 -25.09 -18.09 11.74
C SER A 610 -23.63 -18.54 11.72
N GLN A 611 -23.42 -19.85 11.72
CA GLN A 611 -22.10 -20.44 11.54
C GLN A 611 -21.84 -20.73 10.05
N ILE A 612 -20.63 -20.41 9.56
CA ILE A 612 -20.10 -20.81 8.25
C ILE A 612 -18.90 -21.76 8.41
N GLU A 613 -18.46 -22.38 7.30
CA GLU A 613 -17.25 -23.20 7.29
C GLU A 613 -16.00 -22.38 7.62
N VAL A 614 -14.98 -23.04 8.14
CA VAL A 614 -13.65 -22.47 8.39
C VAL A 614 -12.94 -22.19 7.05
N PHE A 615 -12.29 -21.02 6.94
CA PHE A 615 -11.59 -20.58 5.72
C PHE A 615 -10.28 -19.83 6.05
N GLN A 616 -9.45 -19.58 5.04
CA GLN A 616 -8.18 -18.83 5.15
C GLN A 616 -8.36 -17.34 4.81
N ASN A 617 -7.56 -16.47 5.43
CA ASN A 617 -7.68 -15.01 5.33
C ASN A 617 -7.59 -14.40 3.91
N ILE A 618 -7.04 -15.14 2.92
CA ILE A 618 -7.13 -14.81 1.49
C ILE A 618 -8.57 -14.54 1.01
N GLU A 619 -9.59 -15.12 1.65
CA GLU A 619 -10.98 -15.00 1.24
C GLU A 619 -11.63 -13.64 1.55
N VAL A 620 -11.06 -12.87 2.50
CA VAL A 620 -11.68 -11.64 3.00
C VAL A 620 -11.72 -10.53 1.94
N TYR A 621 -10.71 -10.45 1.06
CA TYR A 621 -10.66 -9.46 -0.02
C TYR A 621 -11.85 -9.56 -0.98
N ASN A 622 -12.25 -10.78 -1.35
CA ASN A 622 -13.41 -11.00 -2.22
C ASN A 622 -14.71 -10.57 -1.52
N MET A 623 -14.88 -10.93 -0.24
CA MET A 623 -16.05 -10.53 0.55
C MET A 623 -16.16 -9.01 0.70
N LEU A 624 -15.03 -8.34 0.94
CA LEU A 624 -14.95 -6.88 1.08
C LEU A 624 -15.15 -6.14 -0.25
N CYS A 625 -14.75 -6.73 -1.37
CA CYS A 625 -15.10 -6.19 -2.69
C CYS A 625 -16.60 -6.34 -2.96
N ASP A 626 -17.16 -7.53 -2.74
CA ASP A 626 -18.58 -7.80 -2.96
C ASP A 626 -19.48 -6.92 -2.07
N SER A 627 -19.10 -6.63 -0.83
CA SER A 627 -19.92 -5.86 0.12
C SER A 627 -20.07 -4.37 -0.20
N VAL A 628 -19.27 -3.85 -1.13
CA VAL A 628 -19.44 -2.51 -1.74
C VAL A 628 -19.69 -2.56 -3.26
N GLY A 629 -19.87 -3.75 -3.83
CA GLY A 629 -20.15 -3.96 -5.26
C GLY A 629 -18.96 -3.70 -6.21
N LEU A 630 -17.73 -3.87 -5.72
CA LEU A 630 -16.50 -3.81 -6.52
C LEU A 630 -16.29 -5.11 -7.30
N THR A 631 -15.63 -5.02 -8.46
CA THR A 631 -15.03 -6.18 -9.10
C THR A 631 -13.67 -6.45 -8.45
N PRO A 632 -13.44 -7.61 -7.81
CA PRO A 632 -12.12 -7.95 -7.26
C PRO A 632 -11.11 -8.20 -8.41
N ASN A 633 -9.86 -7.82 -8.17
CA ASN A 633 -8.72 -8.17 -9.02
C ASN A 633 -8.38 -9.67 -8.85
N PRO A 634 -7.71 -10.35 -9.80
CA PRO A 634 -7.35 -11.77 -9.65
C PRO A 634 -6.52 -12.02 -8.39
N ASN A 635 -7.02 -12.91 -7.54
CA ASN A 635 -6.48 -13.23 -6.22
C ASN A 635 -6.60 -14.75 -5.94
N ASN A 636 -6.16 -15.21 -4.76
CA ASN A 636 -6.19 -16.63 -4.40
C ASN A 636 -7.52 -17.10 -3.78
N GLY A 637 -8.37 -16.18 -3.30
CA GLY A 637 -9.67 -16.51 -2.72
C GLY A 637 -10.71 -16.99 -3.74
N THR A 638 -11.66 -17.79 -3.24
CA THR A 638 -12.71 -18.48 -3.98
C THR A 638 -14.13 -18.18 -3.49
N LEU A 639 -14.29 -17.72 -2.25
CA LEU A 639 -15.56 -17.36 -1.62
C LEU A 639 -16.06 -16.00 -2.13
N ARG A 640 -17.38 -15.90 -2.29
CA ARG A 640 -18.11 -14.72 -2.77
C ARG A 640 -19.40 -14.54 -1.97
N LEU A 641 -19.93 -13.33 -1.89
CA LEU A 641 -21.20 -13.07 -1.23
C LEU A 641 -22.40 -13.47 -2.13
N PRO A 642 -23.54 -13.88 -1.55
CA PRO A 642 -23.78 -14.09 -0.12
C PRO A 642 -23.15 -15.39 0.39
N LEU A 643 -22.65 -15.35 1.63
CA LEU A 643 -22.12 -16.53 2.32
C LEU A 643 -23.24 -17.56 2.60
N LYS A 644 -22.85 -18.82 2.78
CA LYS A 644 -23.79 -19.95 2.99
C LYS A 644 -23.62 -20.53 4.39
N PRO A 645 -24.53 -20.23 5.34
CA PRO A 645 -24.51 -20.83 6.67
C PRO A 645 -24.62 -22.35 6.62
N ILE A 646 -23.83 -23.04 7.44
CA ILE A 646 -23.89 -24.49 7.69
C ILE A 646 -24.73 -24.84 8.92
N GLY A 647 -25.17 -23.83 9.66
CA GLY A 647 -26.00 -23.96 10.85
C GLY A 647 -25.97 -22.68 11.69
N VAL A 648 -26.19 -22.83 12.99
CA VAL A 648 -25.98 -21.77 13.99
C VAL A 648 -24.94 -22.24 15.01
N HIS A 649 -24.19 -21.31 15.61
CA HIS A 649 -23.22 -21.66 16.65
C HIS A 649 -23.94 -22.25 17.87
N LYS A 650 -23.48 -23.42 18.35
CA LYS A 650 -23.95 -24.06 19.59
C LYS A 650 -22.92 -23.87 20.71
N PRO A 651 -23.31 -23.96 21.99
CA PRO A 651 -22.35 -23.97 23.10
C PRO A 651 -21.31 -25.09 22.98
N GLU A 652 -21.74 -26.25 22.47
CA GLU A 652 -20.90 -27.43 22.19
C GLU A 652 -19.96 -27.24 20.98
N ASP A 653 -20.19 -26.23 20.12
CA ASP A 653 -19.35 -25.96 18.95
C ASP A 653 -18.11 -25.11 19.28
N THR A 654 -18.00 -24.63 20.52
CA THR A 654 -16.87 -23.86 21.07
C THR A 654 -15.51 -24.52 20.77
N PRO A 655 -14.51 -23.79 20.24
CA PRO A 655 -13.12 -24.26 20.21
C PRO A 655 -12.61 -24.53 21.63
N GLU A 656 -11.96 -25.67 21.85
CA GLU A 656 -11.27 -25.92 23.12
C GLU A 656 -10.17 -24.86 23.31
N GLU A 657 -10.04 -24.30 24.52
CA GLU A 657 -8.95 -23.38 24.86
C GLU A 657 -7.61 -24.11 24.66
N PRO A 658 -6.75 -23.70 23.70
CA PRO A 658 -5.57 -24.48 23.38
C PRO A 658 -4.59 -24.47 24.56
N ALA A 659 -4.23 -25.66 25.03
CA ALA A 659 -3.17 -25.79 26.02
C ALA A 659 -1.88 -25.14 25.48
N ASP A 660 -1.27 -24.26 26.27
CA ASP A 660 0.08 -23.77 25.99
C ASP A 660 1.03 -24.97 25.84
N PRO A 661 2.03 -24.89 24.92
CA PRO A 661 3.02 -25.94 24.74
C PRO A 661 3.69 -26.26 26.08
N PRO A 662 3.74 -27.54 26.49
CA PRO A 662 4.09 -27.92 27.85
C PRO A 662 5.48 -27.43 28.26
N PHE A 663 5.66 -27.16 29.55
CA PHE A 663 6.94 -26.77 30.18
C PHE A 663 8.05 -27.84 30.12
N ALA A 664 7.84 -28.94 29.40
CA ALA A 664 8.82 -30.00 29.18
C ALA A 664 8.70 -30.53 27.75
N PRO A 665 9.82 -30.84 27.07
CA PRO A 665 9.80 -31.35 25.70
C PRO A 665 9.03 -32.67 25.61
N LYS A 666 8.30 -32.86 24.52
CA LYS A 666 7.58 -34.10 24.22
C LYS A 666 8.57 -35.26 24.20
N LYS A 667 8.45 -36.21 25.15
CA LYS A 667 9.19 -37.48 25.08
C LYS A 667 8.75 -38.21 23.80
N PRO A 668 9.69 -38.77 23.00
CA PRO A 668 9.34 -39.45 21.76
C PRO A 668 8.36 -40.59 22.06
N ALA A 669 7.27 -40.64 21.28
CA ALA A 669 6.22 -41.63 21.46
C ALA A 669 6.79 -43.04 21.29
N ARG A 670 6.60 -43.91 22.29
CA ARG A 670 7.04 -45.29 22.21
C ARG A 670 6.20 -46.03 21.16
N PRO A 671 6.79 -46.75 20.19
CA PRO A 671 6.01 -47.47 19.18
C PRO A 671 5.02 -48.44 19.83
N THR A 672 3.73 -48.23 19.58
CA THR A 672 2.67 -49.16 19.95
C THR A 672 2.75 -50.38 19.03
N LEU A 673 3.02 -51.54 19.61
CA LEU A 673 2.93 -52.81 18.89
C LEU A 673 1.46 -53.06 18.49
N PRO A 674 1.19 -53.60 17.28
CA PRO A 674 -0.16 -53.82 16.81
C PRO A 674 -0.89 -54.85 17.68
N GLU A 675 -2.12 -54.52 18.05
CA GLU A 675 -2.94 -55.34 18.93
C GLU A 675 -3.40 -56.63 18.22
N LYS A 676 -3.46 -57.73 18.97
CA LYS A 676 -3.63 -59.08 18.41
C LYS A 676 -5.13 -59.42 18.30
N PRO A 677 -5.64 -59.87 17.14
CA PRO A 677 -7.08 -60.05 16.94
C PRO A 677 -7.68 -61.13 17.85
N SER A 678 -8.89 -60.86 18.33
CA SER A 678 -9.65 -61.72 19.23
C SER A 678 -10.41 -62.84 18.50
N HIS A 679 -10.69 -63.93 19.22
CA HIS A 679 -11.47 -65.07 18.73
C HIS A 679 -12.54 -65.49 19.77
N PRO A 680 -13.62 -66.17 19.34
CA PRO A 680 -14.97 -65.84 19.83
C PRO A 680 -15.47 -66.66 21.03
N GLU A 681 -16.52 -66.14 21.66
CA GLU A 681 -17.23 -66.76 22.79
C GLU A 681 -17.99 -68.05 22.42
N ARG A 682 -18.15 -68.93 23.41
CA ARG A 682 -19.27 -69.89 23.51
C ARG A 682 -19.59 -70.23 24.98
N PRO A 683 -20.80 -70.75 25.29
CA PRO A 683 -21.61 -70.13 26.34
C PRO A 683 -21.91 -71.05 27.54
N THR A 684 -22.53 -70.47 28.58
CA THR A 684 -23.13 -71.18 29.72
C THR A 684 -24.60 -70.81 29.92
N VAL A 685 -25.37 -71.78 30.42
CA VAL A 685 -26.82 -71.73 30.67
C VAL A 685 -27.12 -72.53 31.97
N PRO A 686 -28.33 -72.54 32.57
CA PRO A 686 -28.62 -71.73 33.77
C PRO A 686 -29.07 -72.55 35.00
N GLN A 687 -29.20 -71.92 36.19
CA GLN A 687 -30.47 -71.90 36.99
C GLN A 687 -30.40 -71.10 38.32
N LYS A 688 -31.58 -71.03 38.98
CA LYS A 688 -32.04 -70.29 40.19
C LYS A 688 -31.96 -71.21 41.45
N PRO A 689 -32.53 -70.94 42.66
CA PRO A 689 -33.17 -69.73 43.22
C PRO A 689 -32.89 -69.38 44.73
N THR A 690 -33.58 -68.33 45.24
CA THR A 690 -34.21 -68.18 46.59
C THR A 690 -33.66 -67.06 47.54
N GLN A 691 -34.53 -66.57 48.43
CA GLN A 691 -34.43 -65.44 49.39
C GLN A 691 -34.44 -66.00 50.88
N PRO A 692 -34.76 -65.28 52.00
CA PRO A 692 -35.06 -63.85 52.25
C PRO A 692 -34.54 -63.17 53.57
N GLU A 693 -34.97 -61.92 53.77
CA GLU A 693 -35.44 -61.29 55.05
C GLU A 693 -34.61 -60.25 55.88
N ARG A 694 -35.24 -59.71 56.94
CA ARG A 694 -35.18 -58.31 57.47
C ARG A 694 -34.88 -58.27 59.00
N PRO A 695 -34.87 -57.14 59.80
CA PRO A 695 -35.66 -55.87 59.78
C PRO A 695 -34.76 -54.61 59.53
N THR A 696 -34.84 -53.35 60.06
CA THR A 696 -35.63 -52.64 61.12
C THR A 696 -35.66 -51.12 60.83
N VAL A 697 -36.71 -50.38 61.27
CA VAL A 697 -37.05 -48.94 60.98
C VAL A 697 -38.00 -48.40 62.10
N PRO A 698 -38.16 -47.09 62.47
CA PRO A 698 -37.50 -45.80 62.12
C PRO A 698 -36.95 -45.01 63.36
N VAL A 699 -36.64 -43.69 63.24
CA VAL A 699 -37.19 -42.55 64.06
C VAL A 699 -36.55 -41.18 63.70
N ALA A 700 -37.32 -40.08 63.83
CA ALA A 700 -36.93 -38.65 63.77
C ALA A 700 -37.99 -37.82 64.57
N PRO A 701 -38.00 -36.46 64.65
CA PRO A 701 -36.95 -35.42 64.55
C PRO A 701 -36.89 -34.57 65.88
N THR A 702 -36.64 -33.24 65.83
CA THR A 702 -37.22 -32.15 66.70
C THR A 702 -36.28 -31.24 67.56
N GLN A 703 -36.10 -29.98 67.11
CA GLN A 703 -36.05 -28.67 67.86
C GLN A 703 -34.93 -28.21 68.85
N SER A 704 -34.42 -26.99 68.55
CA SER A 704 -34.43 -25.73 69.36
C SER A 704 -33.60 -25.49 70.65
N ALA A 705 -32.57 -24.64 70.48
CA ALA A 705 -32.40 -23.28 71.05
C ALA A 705 -32.27 -22.96 72.58
N LYS A 706 -31.25 -22.13 72.91
CA LYS A 706 -31.23 -20.97 73.85
C LYS A 706 -29.89 -20.21 73.68
N ALA A 707 -29.85 -18.88 73.45
CA ALA A 707 -30.02 -17.73 74.37
C ALA A 707 -28.68 -17.35 75.10
N THR A 708 -28.34 -16.06 75.36
CA THR A 708 -29.17 -15.10 76.11
C THR A 708 -28.94 -13.59 75.82
N VAL A 709 -30.08 -12.89 75.70
CA VAL A 709 -30.46 -11.45 75.71
C VAL A 709 -29.43 -10.34 76.05
N SER A 710 -29.31 -9.35 75.16
CA SER A 710 -29.32 -7.88 75.39
C SER A 710 -29.23 -7.12 74.03
N LEU A 711 -29.49 -5.82 73.80
CA LEU A 711 -30.40 -4.75 74.31
C LEU A 711 -30.43 -3.67 73.15
N LYS A 712 -31.11 -2.50 73.08
CA LYS A 712 -31.92 -1.61 73.96
C LYS A 712 -32.93 -0.81 73.06
N LYS A 713 -33.67 0.18 73.58
CA LYS A 713 -34.54 1.15 72.82
C LYS A 713 -34.80 2.44 73.66
N PRO A 714 -35.51 3.54 73.24
CA PRO A 714 -36.72 3.70 72.37
C PRO A 714 -36.43 4.47 71.03
N ALA A 715 -37.14 5.44 70.41
CA ALA A 715 -38.34 6.30 70.68
C ALA A 715 -39.01 6.87 69.37
N LYS A 716 -40.01 7.78 69.49
CA LYS A 716 -40.87 8.45 68.46
C LYS A 716 -41.78 9.53 69.15
N PRO A 717 -42.79 10.25 68.55
CA PRO A 717 -43.01 10.85 67.19
C PRO A 717 -43.77 12.25 67.14
N SER A 718 -43.84 12.92 65.97
CA SER A 718 -44.91 13.88 65.49
C SER A 718 -44.65 14.25 63.99
N LYS A 719 -45.58 14.53 63.03
CA LYS A 719 -46.78 15.41 62.86
C LYS A 719 -46.44 16.94 62.78
N SER A 720 -46.97 17.78 61.86
CA SER A 720 -48.01 17.65 60.79
C SER A 720 -48.17 18.92 59.88
N ALA A 721 -48.92 18.79 58.76
CA ALA A 721 -49.77 19.82 58.08
C ALA A 721 -49.19 20.82 57.02
N ALA A 722 -50.11 21.45 56.29
CA ALA A 722 -50.03 22.51 55.24
C ALA A 722 -51.27 23.46 55.44
N PRO A 723 -51.69 24.43 54.57
CA PRO A 723 -51.17 24.98 53.29
C PRO A 723 -51.18 26.55 53.21
N SER A 724 -50.94 27.20 52.04
CA SER A 724 -51.81 28.23 51.37
C SER A 724 -51.13 29.30 50.46
N LYS A 725 -51.63 29.42 49.21
CA LYS A 725 -51.99 30.61 48.37
C LYS A 725 -51.07 31.82 48.04
N ASP A 726 -51.43 32.40 46.87
CA ASP A 726 -51.27 33.79 46.35
C ASP A 726 -49.87 34.30 45.93
N SER A 727 -49.70 35.20 44.93
CA SER A 727 -50.62 35.71 43.87
C SER A 727 -49.90 36.45 42.72
N GLY A 728 -50.49 36.41 41.50
CA GLY A 728 -50.24 37.34 40.36
C GLY A 728 -48.96 37.14 39.52
N GLY A 729 -48.90 37.51 38.22
CA GLY A 729 -49.97 37.86 37.27
C GLY A 729 -49.59 38.90 36.20
N LYS A 730 -50.12 38.73 34.95
CA LYS A 730 -50.21 39.72 33.83
C LYS A 730 -48.87 40.10 33.14
N ASP A 731 -48.80 40.52 31.86
CA ASP A 731 -49.76 40.58 30.72
C ASP A 731 -48.97 40.66 29.38
N GLY A 732 -49.52 40.12 28.29
CA GLY A 732 -49.32 40.60 26.89
C GLY A 732 -47.94 40.45 26.20
N ASP A 733 -47.81 40.66 24.88
CA ASP A 733 -48.83 40.58 23.82
C ASP A 733 -48.19 40.37 22.42
N SER A 734 -49.04 40.05 21.43
CA SER A 734 -48.95 40.19 19.96
C SER A 734 -47.64 40.65 19.27
N GLY A 735 -47.34 40.04 18.12
CA GLY A 735 -46.37 40.58 17.15
C GLY A 735 -46.21 39.71 15.90
N SER A 736 -47.22 39.68 15.02
CA SER A 736 -47.07 39.21 13.64
C SER A 736 -46.53 40.33 12.74
N ASP A 737 -45.96 39.99 11.58
CA ASP A 737 -46.57 40.25 10.26
C ASP A 737 -45.68 39.67 9.14
N SER A 738 -46.12 39.82 7.88
CA SER A 738 -45.67 39.08 6.72
C SER A 738 -44.96 39.96 5.66
N ASP A 739 -45.00 39.50 4.41
CA ASP A 739 -44.64 40.19 3.15
C ASP A 739 -43.13 40.19 2.86
N SER A 740 -42.59 39.62 1.77
CA SER A 740 -43.00 39.43 0.36
C SER A 740 -42.83 40.67 -0.54
N ASP A 741 -41.81 40.64 -1.41
CA ASP A 741 -41.93 41.09 -2.81
C ASP A 741 -40.85 40.42 -3.70
N SER A 742 -40.71 40.89 -4.94
CA SER A 742 -40.19 40.20 -6.11
C SER A 742 -39.38 41.11 -7.07
N GLY A 743 -38.84 40.54 -8.14
CA GLY A 743 -37.96 41.18 -9.14
C GLY A 743 -36.69 40.33 -9.36
N ASP A 744 -36.33 39.84 -10.57
CA ASP A 744 -36.12 40.50 -11.88
C ASP A 744 -34.77 41.27 -11.88
N ASP A 745 -33.85 41.14 -12.85
CA ASP A 745 -33.78 40.29 -14.06
C ASP A 745 -32.30 40.22 -14.57
N ASP A 746 -32.04 39.60 -15.73
CA ASP A 746 -30.74 39.50 -16.47
C ASP A 746 -29.61 38.69 -15.76
N ASP A 747 -28.74 37.93 -16.44
CA ASP A 747 -28.23 38.09 -17.82
C ASP A 747 -27.91 36.70 -18.44
N ASP A 748 -28.47 36.38 -19.61
CA ASP A 748 -28.28 35.10 -20.32
C ASP A 748 -28.03 35.30 -21.83
N LYS A 749 -26.77 35.20 -22.27
CA LYS A 749 -26.33 35.34 -23.67
C LYS A 749 -25.00 34.62 -23.96
N ASP A 750 -25.03 33.38 -24.47
CA ASP A 750 -24.09 32.92 -25.53
C ASP A 750 -24.39 31.55 -26.21
N GLU A 751 -25.54 30.90 -25.98
CA GLU A 751 -25.77 29.53 -26.51
C GLU A 751 -26.23 29.44 -27.99
N GLY A 752 -26.73 30.54 -28.58
CA GLY A 752 -27.49 30.52 -29.84
C GLY A 752 -26.77 30.05 -31.12
N ILE A 753 -25.45 29.88 -31.10
CA ILE A 753 -24.66 29.40 -32.26
C ILE A 753 -24.41 27.89 -32.20
N TRP A 754 -24.19 27.33 -31.00
CA TRP A 754 -23.89 25.91 -30.84
C TRP A 754 -25.12 25.04 -31.07
N ASP A 755 -26.28 25.43 -30.54
CA ASP A 755 -27.53 24.67 -30.71
C ASP A 755 -28.03 24.64 -32.16
N TRP A 756 -27.81 25.71 -32.92
CA TRP A 756 -28.06 25.71 -34.36
C TRP A 756 -27.15 24.74 -35.12
N PHE A 757 -25.93 24.52 -34.63
CA PHE A 757 -24.96 23.62 -35.25
C PHE A 757 -25.22 22.15 -34.88
N THR A 758 -25.44 21.84 -33.60
CA THR A 758 -25.80 20.49 -33.13
C THR A 758 -27.08 20.00 -33.80
N HIS A 759 -28.15 20.80 -33.74
CA HIS A 759 -29.45 20.42 -34.32
C HIS A 759 -29.38 20.23 -35.85
N LYS A 760 -28.45 20.91 -36.54
CA LYS A 760 -28.17 20.65 -37.97
C LYS A 760 -27.40 19.35 -38.20
N VAL A 761 -26.38 19.06 -37.41
CA VAL A 761 -25.59 17.82 -37.53
C VAL A 761 -26.47 16.61 -37.26
N GLU A 762 -27.31 16.67 -36.23
CA GLU A 762 -28.25 15.61 -35.85
C GLU A 762 -29.31 15.35 -36.94
N LYS A 763 -29.84 16.42 -37.55
CA LYS A 763 -30.81 16.34 -38.66
C LYS A 763 -30.20 15.86 -39.98
N VAL A 764 -28.87 15.91 -40.12
CA VAL A 764 -28.12 15.22 -41.19
C VAL A 764 -27.82 13.77 -40.80
N TRP A 765 -27.57 13.49 -39.52
CA TRP A 765 -27.26 12.14 -39.02
C TRP A 765 -28.44 11.18 -39.15
N HIS A 766 -29.64 11.54 -38.68
CA HIS A 766 -30.86 10.72 -38.87
C HIS A 766 -31.13 10.43 -40.36
N LYS A 767 -30.83 11.40 -41.24
CA LYS A 767 -30.99 11.25 -42.70
C LYS A 767 -29.92 10.36 -43.36
N ILE A 768 -28.92 9.92 -42.60
CA ILE A 768 -27.84 9.02 -43.04
C ILE A 768 -27.96 7.64 -42.37
N THR A 769 -28.46 7.55 -41.14
CA THR A 769 -28.66 6.25 -40.46
C THR A 769 -29.90 5.51 -40.91
N GLY A 770 -30.98 6.22 -41.26
CA GLY A 770 -32.20 5.61 -41.79
C GLY A 770 -33.11 4.98 -40.74
N ASP A 771 -33.01 5.44 -39.49
CA ASP A 771 -33.87 5.03 -38.38
C ASP A 771 -35.21 5.79 -38.42
N ASP A 772 -36.17 5.28 -39.19
CA ASP A 772 -37.61 5.64 -39.13
C ASP A 772 -38.38 4.56 -38.34
N ASP A 773 -38.33 4.62 -36.99
CA ASP A 773 -39.36 4.17 -36.02
C ASP A 773 -38.87 4.36 -34.55
#